data_AF-A0A1G9SHS5-F1
#
_entry.id   AF-A0A1G9SHS5-F1
#
_cell.length_a   1.000
_cell.length_b   1.000
_cell.length_c   1.000
_cell.angle_alpha   90.00
_cell.angle_beta   90.00
_cell.angle_gamma   90.00
#
_symmetry.space_group_name_H-M   'P 1'
#
loop_
_entity.id
_entity.type
_entity.pdbx_description
1 polymer ?
#
loop_
_entity_poly.entity_id
_entity_poly.type
_entity_poly.pdbx_seq_one_letter_code
_entity_poly.pdbx_strand_id
1 'polypeptide(L)'
;MISLILKNWRFLFDALLIVGLVVLLFLWNPFGMFGGGLKLETTTNMVTEVRQIGQLITAEYYGEVIASLEESRLELVFDDSLNDEAQQQYVALKQALFQLYQYQQRPKDERTQEFKDNRALFGNPTNWRRLVRHEVDRQNIQDKLHFHELLQPNDASFDDVLEYLWRERIDPQKKSDWDPAEKDKGRVLFAIYTELADYARRLAEPALQAYLHEGFEETRAYSAFFHEDRTSKLTRVERKKRLAMVGRGWVKAGFDFGTLDASSFYFDEEHGELHFFGLQPRILNADINPWFIPERGVPGFDIIDYAGQVSFKDAKQVKLRCLEKLVAYAHRAQILARAQQQGEATLQAFFSLVTGKEVQRVFFHNDALIVAADDMARDEYLNAYEAHRLDSLVRREEAVLDSLARAPTNRSRNLQLIAQKEQLLRATLGKLRKLPFEAVPGTFSYFSALAYRVGQDSILEPHEEHELERAFWISVQRPAEHTRDSVLPRRLPYWLDDSLAFMMDYNRAVAYLLRTCPRRGQLETQGQRADADVQARLLQDSAVVDYRRFGDSVQVTYLRGAQDARPYLLTQLHPFYYDAAHFAQAVEANDLFGPVLTPRGDTTLAYVNDSTLWLYRQAAAGYDTLQALHLPPEEFLNQALWQAGRGIQAPLGSDTLYVWRAKPPVPEAPPYRLTSLQAQELASYYELLAAAQAQWQHQDPILKASAWVQAKLGAQERARHKLAAWRTYVQGR
;
A
#
# COMPACT_ATOMS: atom_id res chain seq x y z
N MET A 1 39.07 -91.24 32.00
CA MET A 1 38.50 -89.88 32.24
C MET A 1 38.05 -89.68 33.69
N ILE A 2 37.11 -90.46 34.22
CA ILE A 2 36.55 -90.25 35.59
C ILE A 2 37.62 -90.12 36.69
N SER A 3 38.65 -90.97 36.69
CA SER A 3 39.78 -90.90 37.63
C SER A 3 40.60 -89.60 37.54
N LEU A 4 40.63 -88.95 36.38
CA LEU A 4 41.35 -87.70 36.14
C LEU A 4 40.53 -86.50 36.67
N ILE A 5 39.20 -86.56 36.55
CA ILE A 5 38.28 -85.59 37.17
C ILE A 5 38.35 -85.70 38.70
N LEU A 6 38.33 -86.92 39.26
CA LEU A 6 38.49 -87.14 40.71
C LEU A 6 39.85 -86.67 41.25
N LYS A 7 40.94 -86.84 40.49
CA LYS A 7 42.28 -86.41 40.93
C LYS A 7 42.46 -84.88 40.90
N ASN A 8 41.76 -84.20 39.99
CA ASN A 8 41.82 -82.74 39.81
C ASN A 8 40.59 -82.00 40.39
N TRP A 9 39.73 -82.68 41.16
CA TRP A 9 38.47 -82.13 41.67
C TRP A 9 38.65 -80.83 42.46
N ARG A 10 39.74 -80.70 43.25
CA ARG A 10 40.09 -79.46 43.95
C ARG A 10 40.24 -78.28 42.97
N PHE A 11 41.13 -78.41 41.98
CA PHE A 11 41.35 -77.37 40.97
C PHE A 11 40.07 -77.02 40.20
N LEU A 12 39.21 -78.00 39.93
CA LEU A 12 37.92 -77.78 39.26
C LEU A 12 36.93 -77.03 40.17
N PHE A 13 36.93 -77.30 41.48
CA PHE A 13 36.15 -76.57 42.48
C PHE A 13 36.69 -75.16 42.72
N ASP A 14 38.01 -74.98 42.81
CA ASP A 14 38.68 -73.68 42.93
C ASP A 14 38.37 -72.78 41.73
N ALA A 15 38.40 -73.35 40.50
CA ALA A 15 38.01 -72.65 39.28
C ALA A 15 36.51 -72.28 39.29
N LEU A 16 35.63 -73.17 39.76
CA LEU A 16 34.19 -72.89 39.90
C LEU A 16 33.92 -71.79 40.94
N LEU A 17 34.69 -71.75 42.02
CA LEU A 17 34.61 -70.74 43.07
C LEU A 17 35.11 -69.38 42.57
N ILE A 18 36.20 -69.33 41.80
CA ILE A 18 36.69 -68.11 41.14
C ILE A 18 35.67 -67.59 40.12
N VAL A 19 35.11 -68.45 39.27
CA VAL A 19 34.04 -68.06 38.32
C VAL A 19 32.80 -67.57 39.07
N GLY A 20 32.39 -68.26 40.13
CA GLY A 20 31.29 -67.85 40.99
C GLY A 20 31.53 -66.48 41.64
N LEU A 21 32.74 -66.23 42.14
CA LEU A 21 33.14 -64.94 42.71
C LEU A 21 33.10 -63.82 41.67
N VAL A 22 33.64 -64.05 40.47
CA VAL A 22 33.62 -63.08 39.36
C VAL A 22 32.18 -62.75 38.95
N VAL A 23 31.31 -63.75 38.84
CA VAL A 23 29.87 -63.57 38.53
C VAL A 23 29.15 -62.81 39.65
N LEU A 24 29.45 -63.10 40.92
CA LEU A 24 28.92 -62.36 42.07
C LEU A 24 29.37 -60.90 42.08
N LEU A 25 30.63 -60.63 41.74
CA LEU A 25 31.18 -59.27 41.68
C LEU A 25 30.56 -58.48 40.50
N PHE A 26 30.28 -59.15 39.37
CA PHE A 26 29.54 -58.58 38.24
C PHE A 26 28.06 -58.28 38.56
N LEU A 27 27.39 -59.17 39.30
CA LEU A 27 26.00 -59.00 39.72
C LEU A 27 25.82 -57.96 40.83
N TRP A 28 26.77 -57.89 41.78
CA TRP A 28 26.72 -56.96 42.90
C TRP A 28 27.22 -55.55 42.51
N ASN A 29 28.17 -55.47 41.58
CA ASN A 29 28.73 -54.25 40.99
C ASN A 29 28.97 -53.09 42.01
N PRO A 30 29.66 -53.34 43.15
CA PRO A 30 29.73 -52.40 44.28
C PRO A 30 30.47 -51.09 44.00
N PHE A 31 31.06 -50.94 42.79
CA PHE A 31 31.78 -49.75 42.34
C PHE A 31 31.22 -49.16 41.03
N GLY A 32 30.11 -49.68 40.49
CA GLY A 32 29.50 -49.21 39.25
C GLY A 32 30.30 -49.41 37.96
N MET A 33 31.52 -49.96 38.03
CA MET A 33 32.48 -50.05 36.92
C MET A 33 32.02 -50.88 35.71
N PHE A 34 31.04 -51.77 35.88
CA PHE A 34 30.54 -52.63 34.80
C PHE A 34 29.04 -52.38 34.56
N GLY A 35 28.66 -52.03 33.32
CA GLY A 35 27.24 -51.92 32.93
C GLY A 35 26.56 -50.58 33.22
N GLY A 36 27.24 -49.63 33.87
CA GLY A 36 26.84 -48.22 33.88
C GLY A 36 27.05 -47.54 32.52
N GLY A 37 26.36 -48.02 31.47
CA GLY A 37 26.40 -47.38 30.15
C GLY A 37 25.99 -45.91 30.28
N LEU A 38 26.70 -45.00 29.58
CA LEU A 38 26.60 -43.55 29.81
C LEU A 38 25.15 -43.07 29.82
N LYS A 39 24.62 -42.91 31.04
CA LYS A 39 23.56 -41.96 31.26
C LYS A 39 24.20 -40.60 31.04
N LEU A 40 23.80 -39.94 29.96
CA LEU A 40 23.73 -38.49 30.00
C LEU A 40 22.98 -38.16 31.29
N GLU A 41 23.67 -37.57 32.26
CA GLU A 41 22.96 -36.88 33.32
C GLU A 41 22.01 -35.92 32.62
N THR A 42 20.78 -35.80 33.13
CA THR A 42 19.91 -34.71 32.70
C THR A 42 20.55 -33.42 33.16
N THR A 43 21.42 -32.85 32.32
CA THR A 43 21.83 -31.47 32.38
C THR A 43 20.55 -30.66 32.26
N THR A 44 20.00 -30.32 33.42
CA THR A 44 18.83 -29.45 33.55
C THR A 44 19.25 -28.08 33.04
N ASN A 45 19.16 -27.91 31.73
CA ASN A 45 19.37 -26.66 31.02
C ASN A 45 18.24 -25.71 31.44
N MET A 46 18.39 -25.16 32.63
CA MET A 46 17.46 -24.20 33.23
C MET A 46 17.54 -22.93 32.40
N VAL A 47 16.61 -22.80 31.45
CA VAL A 47 16.46 -21.61 30.61
C VAL A 47 15.99 -20.46 31.51
N THR A 48 16.94 -19.65 31.97
CA THR A 48 16.68 -18.50 32.84
C THR A 48 16.13 -17.30 32.07
N GLU A 49 16.45 -17.19 30.78
CA GLU A 49 16.08 -16.08 29.90
C GLU A 49 16.14 -16.55 28.44
N VAL A 50 15.13 -16.19 27.62
CA VAL A 50 15.18 -16.33 26.16
C VAL A 50 15.32 -14.93 25.56
N ARG A 51 16.54 -14.56 25.16
CA ARG A 51 16.85 -13.18 24.70
C ARG A 51 16.28 -12.83 23.33
N GLN A 52 16.19 -13.82 22.45
CA GLN A 52 15.66 -13.67 21.10
C GLN A 52 15.23 -15.04 20.58
N ILE A 53 14.08 -15.10 19.90
CA ILE A 53 13.75 -16.19 18.99
C ILE A 53 14.03 -15.65 17.58
N GLY A 54 14.75 -16.42 16.77
CA GLY A 54 15.05 -16.06 15.38
C GLY A 54 13.97 -16.58 14.45
N GLN A 55 14.23 -17.72 13.80
CA GLN A 55 13.28 -18.40 12.94
C GLN A 55 12.94 -19.78 13.51
N LEU A 56 11.65 -20.13 13.44
CA LEU A 56 11.11 -21.44 13.82
C LEU A 56 10.59 -22.14 12.57
N ILE A 57 11.32 -23.15 12.09
CA ILE A 57 10.92 -23.99 10.96
C ILE A 57 9.96 -25.07 11.48
N THR A 58 8.75 -25.13 10.91
CA THR A 58 7.68 -26.04 11.37
C THR A 58 7.13 -26.94 10.27
N ALA A 59 7.38 -26.64 9.00
CA ALA A 59 7.13 -27.57 7.91
C ALA A 59 8.28 -27.58 6.90
N GLU A 60 8.68 -28.79 6.48
CA GLU A 60 9.65 -29.00 5.42
C GLU A 60 8.98 -29.78 4.29
N TYR A 61 9.02 -29.22 3.08
CA TYR A 61 8.62 -29.91 1.86
C TYR A 61 9.89 -30.38 1.14
N TYR A 62 10.07 -31.70 1.01
CA TYR A 62 11.09 -32.30 0.15
C TYR A 62 10.47 -32.63 -1.20
N GLY A 63 11.17 -32.31 -2.28
CA GLY A 63 10.66 -32.54 -3.64
C GLY A 63 11.77 -32.76 -4.66
N GLU A 64 11.39 -33.47 -5.71
CA GLU A 64 12.16 -33.62 -6.94
C GLU A 64 11.46 -32.82 -8.04
N VAL A 65 12.22 -31.98 -8.73
CA VAL A 65 11.74 -31.12 -9.82
C VAL A 65 12.68 -31.25 -10.99
N ILE A 66 12.14 -31.21 -12.20
CA ILE A 66 12.92 -31.21 -13.44
C ILE A 66 12.71 -29.85 -14.11
N ALA A 67 13.81 -29.21 -14.51
CA ALA A 67 13.75 -28.07 -15.43
C ALA A 67 14.80 -28.19 -16.53
N SER A 68 14.49 -27.60 -17.68
CA SER A 68 15.43 -27.49 -18.80
C SER A 68 15.92 -26.05 -18.98
N LEU A 69 17.01 -25.89 -19.72
CA LEU A 69 17.55 -24.58 -20.13
C LEU A 69 16.64 -23.86 -21.13
N GLU A 70 15.86 -24.62 -21.90
CA GLU A 70 14.77 -24.12 -22.73
C GLU A 70 13.67 -23.57 -21.82
N GLU A 71 13.24 -24.32 -20.81
CA GLU A 71 12.25 -23.87 -19.83
C GLU A 71 12.70 -22.66 -18.99
N SER A 72 13.97 -22.59 -18.59
CA SER A 72 14.53 -21.44 -17.86
C SER A 72 14.77 -20.19 -18.73
N ARG A 73 14.40 -20.24 -20.02
CA ARG A 73 14.44 -19.11 -20.97
C ARG A 73 13.06 -18.74 -21.52
N LEU A 74 12.13 -19.71 -21.52
CA LEU A 74 10.76 -19.57 -22.04
C LEU A 74 9.71 -19.44 -20.93
N GLU A 75 10.10 -19.66 -19.67
CA GLU A 75 9.28 -19.46 -18.47
C GLU A 75 7.99 -20.31 -18.40
N LEU A 76 8.03 -21.55 -18.93
CA LEU A 76 6.94 -22.55 -19.08
C LEU A 76 6.13 -22.99 -17.83
N VAL A 77 6.30 -22.36 -16.66
CA VAL A 77 5.55 -22.72 -15.44
C VAL A 77 4.14 -22.11 -15.45
N PHE A 78 3.90 -21.19 -16.39
CA PHE A 78 2.72 -20.32 -16.48
C PHE A 78 1.92 -20.52 -17.77
N ASP A 79 2.08 -21.65 -18.47
CA ASP A 79 1.45 -21.91 -19.78
C ASP A 79 -0.09 -21.71 -19.80
N ASP A 80 -0.80 -22.11 -18.75
CA ASP A 80 -2.25 -21.89 -18.63
C ASP A 80 -2.54 -20.38 -18.54
N SER A 81 -1.91 -19.70 -17.58
CA SER A 81 -2.03 -18.26 -17.35
C SER A 81 -1.56 -17.39 -18.52
N LEU A 82 -0.62 -17.85 -19.36
CA LEU A 82 -0.22 -17.15 -20.59
C LEU A 82 -1.35 -17.12 -21.62
N ASN A 83 -2.15 -18.19 -21.69
CA ASN A 83 -3.33 -18.20 -22.55
C ASN A 83 -4.44 -17.33 -21.94
N ASP A 84 -4.68 -17.40 -20.62
CA ASP A 84 -5.67 -16.57 -19.93
C ASP A 84 -5.35 -15.06 -20.04
N GLU A 85 -4.09 -14.66 -19.85
CA GLU A 85 -3.62 -13.27 -19.96
C GLU A 85 -3.78 -12.77 -21.41
N ALA A 86 -3.36 -13.56 -22.41
CA ALA A 86 -3.51 -13.21 -23.81
C ALA A 86 -4.97 -13.11 -24.24
N GLN A 87 -5.85 -13.97 -23.73
CA GLN A 87 -7.30 -13.87 -23.97
C GLN A 87 -7.87 -12.59 -23.34
N GLN A 88 -7.49 -12.27 -22.10
CA GLN A 88 -7.91 -11.03 -21.41
C GLN A 88 -7.42 -9.78 -22.16
N GLN A 89 -6.15 -9.74 -22.60
CA GLN A 89 -5.62 -8.66 -23.42
C GLN A 89 -6.29 -8.57 -24.79
N TYR A 90 -6.67 -9.68 -25.42
CA TYR A 90 -7.41 -9.68 -26.68
C TYR A 90 -8.86 -9.19 -26.50
N VAL A 91 -9.52 -9.53 -25.40
CA VAL A 91 -10.84 -8.97 -25.01
C VAL A 91 -10.73 -7.47 -24.77
N ALA A 92 -9.74 -7.01 -23.99
CA ALA A 92 -9.48 -5.59 -23.77
C ALA A 92 -9.19 -4.84 -25.09
N LEU A 93 -8.39 -5.43 -25.98
CA LEU A 93 -8.12 -4.89 -27.31
C LEU A 93 -9.40 -4.79 -28.16
N LYS A 94 -10.28 -5.81 -28.16
CA LYS A 94 -11.58 -5.73 -28.85
C LYS A 94 -12.46 -4.64 -28.27
N GLN A 95 -12.49 -4.47 -26.94
CA GLN A 95 -13.24 -3.38 -26.29
C GLN A 95 -12.68 -2.00 -26.66
N ALA A 96 -11.35 -1.82 -26.65
CA ALA A 96 -10.68 -0.59 -27.09
C ALA A 96 -10.97 -0.25 -28.56
N LEU A 97 -10.90 -1.26 -29.45
CA LEU A 97 -11.24 -1.10 -30.87
C LEU A 97 -12.73 -0.81 -31.10
N PHE A 98 -13.63 -1.35 -30.26
CA PHE A 98 -15.06 -1.04 -30.32
C PHE A 98 -15.36 0.38 -29.84
N GLN A 99 -14.73 0.85 -28.77
CA GLN A 99 -14.86 2.24 -28.31
C GLN A 99 -14.32 3.22 -29.37
N LEU A 100 -13.19 2.92 -30.02
CA LEU A 100 -12.71 3.68 -31.17
C LEU A 100 -13.70 3.62 -32.35
N TYR A 101 -14.30 2.47 -32.64
CA TYR A 101 -15.32 2.35 -33.69
C TYR A 101 -16.56 3.22 -33.39
N GLN A 102 -17.09 3.15 -32.16
CA GLN A 102 -18.20 3.98 -31.69
C GLN A 102 -17.89 5.47 -31.80
N TYR A 103 -16.70 5.91 -31.36
CA TYR A 103 -16.23 7.29 -31.54
C TYR A 103 -16.21 7.68 -33.04
N GLN A 104 -15.74 6.79 -33.92
CA GLN A 104 -15.63 7.08 -35.35
C GLN A 104 -16.98 7.05 -36.09
N GLN A 105 -18.03 6.42 -35.53
CA GLN A 105 -19.40 6.60 -36.03
C GLN A 105 -19.98 7.99 -35.72
N ARG A 106 -19.44 8.74 -34.75
CA ARG A 106 -19.85 10.13 -34.49
C ARG A 106 -19.49 11.03 -35.69
N PRO A 107 -20.36 11.99 -36.09
CA PRO A 107 -20.05 13.01 -37.09
C PRO A 107 -18.71 13.72 -36.87
N LYS A 108 -18.06 14.08 -37.99
CA LYS A 108 -16.70 14.68 -37.98
C LYS A 108 -16.65 16.05 -37.28
N ASP A 109 -17.77 16.76 -37.20
CA ASP A 109 -17.86 18.05 -36.52
C ASP A 109 -18.10 17.90 -35.01
N GLU A 110 -18.91 16.94 -34.56
CA GLU A 110 -19.03 16.57 -33.14
C GLU A 110 -17.67 16.18 -32.56
N ARG A 111 -16.97 15.25 -33.21
CA ARG A 111 -15.60 14.86 -32.84
C ARG A 111 -14.62 16.03 -32.82
N THR A 112 -14.75 16.96 -33.78
CA THR A 112 -13.93 18.18 -33.82
C THR A 112 -14.22 19.08 -32.63
N GLN A 113 -15.48 19.16 -32.19
CA GLN A 113 -15.92 20.00 -31.09
C GLN A 113 -15.47 19.42 -29.74
N GLU A 114 -15.72 18.13 -29.53
CA GLU A 114 -15.24 17.33 -28.39
C GLU A 114 -13.74 17.49 -28.14
N PHE A 115 -12.91 17.52 -29.20
CA PHE A 115 -11.47 17.79 -29.07
C PHE A 115 -11.14 19.26 -28.71
N LYS A 116 -11.88 20.26 -29.20
CA LYS A 116 -11.64 21.67 -28.84
C LYS A 116 -11.96 21.91 -27.37
N ASP A 117 -13.08 21.37 -26.91
CA ASP A 117 -13.62 21.63 -25.57
C ASP A 117 -12.74 20.96 -24.51
N ASN A 118 -12.27 19.74 -24.79
CA ASN A 118 -11.33 19.00 -23.95
C ASN A 118 -9.85 19.26 -24.30
N ARG A 119 -9.52 20.34 -25.03
CA ARG A 119 -8.14 20.64 -25.46
C ARG A 119 -7.17 20.91 -24.29
N ALA A 120 -7.69 21.23 -23.10
CA ALA A 120 -6.87 21.31 -21.90
C ALA A 120 -6.37 19.92 -21.42
N LEU A 121 -7.21 18.89 -21.57
CA LEU A 121 -6.91 17.50 -21.18
C LEU A 121 -6.01 16.83 -22.21
N PHE A 122 -6.41 16.83 -23.49
CA PHE A 122 -5.65 16.22 -24.58
C PHE A 122 -4.35 16.97 -24.95
N GLY A 123 -4.05 18.10 -24.29
CA GLY A 123 -2.95 18.97 -24.65
C GLY A 123 -3.05 19.56 -26.07
N ASN A 124 -1.91 19.83 -26.69
CA ASN A 124 -1.85 20.46 -28.01
C ASN A 124 -1.12 19.61 -29.08
N PRO A 125 -1.58 18.37 -29.37
CA PRO A 125 -0.92 17.49 -30.33
C PRO A 125 -0.95 18.10 -31.73
N THR A 126 0.24 18.25 -32.32
CA THR A 126 0.46 18.85 -33.65
C THR A 126 -0.36 18.18 -34.77
N ASN A 127 -0.65 16.89 -34.60
CA ASN A 127 -1.36 16.06 -35.57
C ASN A 127 -2.86 15.85 -35.28
N TRP A 128 -3.49 16.61 -34.36
CA TRP A 128 -4.88 16.36 -33.90
C TRP A 128 -5.92 16.10 -35.01
N ARG A 129 -5.78 16.73 -36.18
CA ARG A 129 -6.69 16.52 -37.32
C ARG A 129 -6.71 15.06 -37.81
N ARG A 130 -5.55 14.38 -37.79
CA ARG A 130 -5.42 12.95 -38.11
C ARG A 130 -6.07 12.07 -37.05
N LEU A 131 -5.91 12.43 -35.77
CA LEU A 131 -6.52 11.71 -34.64
C LEU A 131 -8.05 11.81 -34.67
N VAL A 132 -8.56 13.03 -34.84
CA VAL A 132 -9.99 13.37 -34.65
C VAL A 132 -10.82 13.22 -35.93
N ARG A 133 -10.38 13.80 -37.06
CA ARG A 133 -11.23 14.00 -38.26
C ARG A 133 -11.06 12.93 -39.34
N HIS A 134 -9.87 12.36 -39.46
CA HIS A 134 -9.62 11.30 -40.44
C HIS A 134 -10.32 10.02 -39.99
N GLU A 135 -10.76 9.21 -40.94
CA GLU A 135 -11.19 7.83 -40.66
C GLU A 135 -10.03 6.99 -40.14
N VAL A 136 -10.33 5.84 -39.55
CA VAL A 136 -9.31 4.91 -39.05
C VAL A 136 -8.60 4.26 -40.23
N ASP A 137 -7.28 4.24 -40.19
CA ASP A 137 -6.44 3.53 -41.15
C ASP A 137 -5.24 2.88 -40.45
N ARG A 138 -4.59 1.95 -41.16
CA ARG A 138 -3.39 1.22 -40.70
C ARG A 138 -2.15 2.06 -40.36
N GLN A 139 -2.17 3.37 -40.59
CA GLN A 139 -1.11 4.30 -40.20
C GLN A 139 -1.47 5.12 -38.97
N ASN A 140 -2.77 5.33 -38.72
CA ASN A 140 -3.26 6.27 -37.71
C ASN A 140 -3.99 5.61 -36.52
N ILE A 141 -4.29 4.31 -36.60
CA ILE A 141 -5.09 3.60 -35.59
C ILE A 141 -4.43 3.58 -34.21
N GLN A 142 -3.11 3.39 -34.14
CA GLN A 142 -2.36 3.44 -32.87
C GLN A 142 -2.37 4.84 -32.26
N ASP A 143 -2.13 5.88 -33.08
CA ASP A 143 -2.20 7.27 -32.60
C ASP A 143 -3.57 7.56 -31.98
N LYS A 144 -4.65 7.04 -32.59
CA LYS A 144 -6.03 7.20 -32.10
C LYS A 144 -6.28 6.44 -30.80
N LEU A 145 -5.86 5.18 -30.72
CA LEU A 145 -6.03 4.35 -29.52
C LEU A 145 -5.30 4.96 -28.32
N HIS A 146 -4.07 5.44 -28.52
CA HIS A 146 -3.30 6.12 -27.48
C HIS A 146 -3.87 7.51 -27.13
N PHE A 147 -4.36 8.28 -28.11
CA PHE A 147 -5.01 9.57 -27.91
C PHE A 147 -6.32 9.50 -27.09
N HIS A 148 -7.01 8.36 -27.15
CA HIS A 148 -8.20 8.08 -26.33
C HIS A 148 -7.88 7.30 -25.04
N GLU A 149 -6.59 7.06 -24.74
CA GLU A 149 -6.11 6.29 -23.57
C GLU A 149 -6.67 4.86 -23.47
N LEU A 150 -7.20 4.31 -24.58
CA LEU A 150 -7.87 3.01 -24.65
C LEU A 150 -6.89 1.82 -24.61
N LEU A 151 -5.60 2.09 -24.72
CA LEU A 151 -4.51 1.12 -24.64
C LEU A 151 -3.31 1.78 -23.94
N GLN A 152 -2.79 1.12 -22.91
CA GLN A 152 -1.52 1.49 -22.28
C GLN A 152 -0.40 0.63 -22.91
N PRO A 153 0.50 1.19 -23.73
CA PRO A 153 1.43 0.41 -24.56
C PRO A 153 2.64 -0.15 -23.81
N ASN A 154 2.61 -0.19 -22.47
CA ASN A 154 3.73 -0.60 -21.62
C ASN A 154 3.69 -2.08 -21.20
N ASP A 155 2.56 -2.76 -21.36
CA ASP A 155 2.46 -4.19 -21.06
C ASP A 155 3.19 -5.00 -22.14
N ALA A 156 4.31 -5.63 -21.76
CA ALA A 156 5.19 -6.33 -22.70
C ALA A 156 4.50 -7.48 -23.46
N SER A 157 3.46 -8.08 -22.86
CA SER A 157 2.63 -9.12 -23.48
C SER A 157 1.72 -8.60 -24.60
N PHE A 158 1.35 -7.30 -24.60
CA PHE A 158 0.47 -6.74 -25.65
C PHE A 158 1.11 -6.80 -27.05
N ASP A 159 2.42 -6.53 -27.14
CA ASP A 159 3.15 -6.60 -28.42
C ASP A 159 3.30 -8.05 -28.92
N ASP A 160 3.45 -9.03 -28.01
CA ASP A 160 3.48 -10.45 -28.35
C ASP A 160 2.06 -10.96 -28.76
N VAL A 161 0.98 -10.43 -28.17
CA VAL A 161 -0.40 -10.68 -28.60
C VAL A 161 -0.67 -10.09 -29.98
N LEU A 162 -0.18 -8.89 -30.29
CA LEU A 162 -0.25 -8.35 -31.66
C LEU A 162 0.59 -9.17 -32.65
N GLU A 163 1.75 -9.68 -32.24
CA GLU A 163 2.56 -10.58 -33.05
C GLU A 163 1.82 -11.89 -33.39
N TYR A 164 1.21 -12.52 -32.37
CA TYR A 164 0.39 -13.71 -32.53
C TYR A 164 -0.72 -13.49 -33.57
N LEU A 165 -1.49 -12.41 -33.39
CA LEU A 165 -2.61 -12.07 -34.26
C LEU A 165 -2.15 -11.70 -35.69
N TRP A 166 -0.95 -11.12 -35.87
CA TRP A 166 -0.36 -10.97 -37.21
C TRP A 166 -0.10 -12.32 -37.87
N ARG A 167 0.60 -13.23 -37.16
CA ARG A 167 1.02 -14.51 -37.73
C ARG A 167 -0.18 -15.41 -38.04
N GLU A 168 -1.18 -15.51 -37.16
CA GLU A 168 -2.36 -16.35 -37.42
C GLU A 168 -3.35 -15.72 -38.44
N ARG A 169 -3.57 -14.39 -38.42
CA ARG A 169 -4.65 -13.76 -39.23
C ARG A 169 -4.18 -13.04 -40.51
N ILE A 170 -2.94 -12.59 -40.62
CA ILE A 170 -2.49 -11.73 -41.73
C ILE A 170 -1.43 -12.40 -42.62
N ASP A 171 -0.40 -13.02 -42.04
CA ASP A 171 0.66 -13.67 -42.83
C ASP A 171 1.20 -14.94 -42.16
N PRO A 172 0.48 -16.09 -42.27
CA PRO A 172 0.90 -17.37 -41.68
C PRO A 172 2.15 -18.00 -42.31
N GLN A 173 2.68 -17.43 -43.40
CA GLN A 173 3.85 -17.98 -44.10
C GLN A 173 5.15 -17.24 -43.76
N LYS A 174 5.09 -15.97 -43.33
CA LYS A 174 6.25 -15.13 -43.03
C LYS A 174 6.87 -15.46 -41.67
N LYS A 175 7.74 -16.47 -41.65
CA LYS A 175 8.63 -16.82 -40.51
C LYS A 175 9.84 -15.89 -40.34
N SER A 176 9.74 -14.60 -40.66
CA SER A 176 10.84 -13.65 -40.41
C SER A 176 10.84 -13.21 -38.95
N ASP A 177 12.00 -12.79 -38.45
CA ASP A 177 12.08 -12.07 -37.18
C ASP A 177 11.10 -10.88 -37.20
N TRP A 178 10.16 -10.85 -36.26
CA TRP A 178 9.20 -9.75 -36.10
C TRP A 178 9.87 -8.65 -35.28
N ASP A 179 10.45 -7.71 -36.01
CA ASP A 179 10.73 -6.36 -35.52
C ASP A 179 9.53 -5.48 -35.95
N PRO A 180 8.54 -5.25 -35.07
CA PRO A 180 7.28 -4.62 -35.44
C PRO A 180 7.41 -3.12 -35.64
N ALA A 181 7.95 -2.73 -36.79
CA ALA A 181 7.76 -1.39 -37.32
C ALA A 181 6.26 -1.05 -37.32
N GLU A 182 5.89 0.11 -36.76
CA GLU A 182 4.49 0.52 -36.46
C GLU A 182 3.47 0.23 -37.57
N LYS A 183 3.90 0.28 -38.83
CA LYS A 183 3.10 -0.06 -40.02
C LYS A 183 2.49 -1.46 -40.00
N ASP A 184 3.10 -2.43 -39.32
CA ASP A 184 2.61 -3.80 -39.22
C ASP A 184 1.73 -3.99 -37.96
N LYS A 185 2.06 -3.37 -36.82
CA LYS A 185 1.12 -3.26 -35.67
C LYS A 185 -0.21 -2.61 -36.08
N GLY A 186 -0.13 -1.45 -36.74
CA GLY A 186 -1.29 -0.73 -37.26
C GLY A 186 -2.10 -1.52 -38.30
N ARG A 187 -1.51 -2.50 -39.00
CA ARG A 187 -2.26 -3.43 -39.88
C ARG A 187 -3.02 -4.49 -39.08
N VAL A 188 -2.43 -5.08 -38.03
CA VAL A 188 -3.15 -6.02 -37.12
C VAL A 188 -4.38 -5.35 -36.55
N LEU A 189 -4.17 -4.20 -35.92
CA LEU A 189 -5.20 -3.40 -35.28
C LEU A 189 -6.29 -3.01 -36.29
N PHE A 190 -5.90 -2.61 -37.51
CA PHE A 190 -6.86 -2.22 -38.55
C PHE A 190 -7.66 -3.41 -39.10
N ALA A 191 -7.07 -4.60 -39.23
CA ALA A 191 -7.80 -5.80 -39.64
C ALA A 191 -8.90 -6.15 -38.62
N ILE A 192 -8.54 -6.24 -37.33
CA ILE A 192 -9.48 -6.50 -36.24
C ILE A 192 -10.54 -5.40 -36.16
N TYR A 193 -10.16 -4.13 -36.34
CA TYR A 193 -11.10 -3.00 -36.42
C TYR A 193 -12.11 -3.16 -37.56
N THR A 194 -11.68 -3.59 -38.76
CA THR A 194 -12.60 -3.78 -39.90
C THR A 194 -13.54 -4.98 -39.72
N GLU A 195 -13.06 -6.07 -39.15
CA GLU A 195 -13.85 -7.26 -38.78
C GLU A 195 -14.93 -6.92 -37.74
N LEU A 196 -14.51 -6.26 -36.65
CA LEU A 196 -15.37 -5.78 -35.58
C LEU A 196 -16.40 -4.75 -36.08
N ALA A 197 -15.98 -3.84 -36.96
CA ALA A 197 -16.87 -2.88 -37.60
C ALA A 197 -17.91 -3.55 -38.52
N ASP A 198 -17.59 -4.69 -39.13
CA ASP A 198 -18.52 -5.50 -39.93
C ASP A 198 -19.50 -6.28 -39.03
N TYR A 199 -19.03 -6.86 -37.92
CA TYR A 199 -19.89 -7.52 -36.92
C TYR A 199 -20.87 -6.54 -36.27
N ALA A 200 -20.40 -5.35 -35.88
CA ALA A 200 -21.26 -4.28 -35.32
C ALA A 200 -22.31 -3.73 -36.30
N ARG A 201 -22.24 -4.10 -37.60
CA ARG A 201 -23.26 -3.82 -38.62
C ARG A 201 -24.16 -5.01 -38.96
N ARG A 202 -23.90 -6.21 -38.42
CA ARG A 202 -24.60 -7.47 -38.77
C ARG A 202 -25.24 -8.19 -37.57
N LEU A 203 -24.62 -8.11 -36.39
CA LEU A 203 -25.06 -8.80 -35.19
C LEU A 203 -26.04 -7.95 -34.38
N ALA A 204 -26.94 -8.60 -33.65
CA ALA A 204 -27.75 -7.96 -32.61
C ALA A 204 -26.90 -7.74 -31.35
N GLU A 205 -27.22 -6.72 -30.56
CA GLU A 205 -26.45 -6.30 -29.38
C GLU A 205 -25.99 -7.45 -28.45
N PRO A 206 -26.84 -8.44 -28.06
CA PRO A 206 -26.38 -9.52 -27.18
C PRO A 206 -25.32 -10.43 -27.82
N ALA A 207 -25.37 -10.63 -29.13
CA ALA A 207 -24.39 -11.41 -29.87
C ALA A 207 -23.10 -10.62 -30.12
N LEU A 208 -23.20 -9.30 -30.30
CA LEU A 208 -22.04 -8.42 -30.37
C LEU A 208 -21.29 -8.36 -29.03
N GLN A 209 -22.01 -8.24 -27.91
CA GLN A 209 -21.41 -8.27 -26.57
C GLN A 209 -20.76 -9.63 -26.26
N ALA A 210 -21.39 -10.74 -26.66
CA ALA A 210 -20.76 -12.07 -26.57
C ALA A 210 -19.43 -12.12 -27.35
N TYR A 211 -19.42 -11.71 -28.62
CA TYR A 211 -18.21 -11.63 -29.45
C TYR A 211 -17.11 -10.71 -28.85
N LEU A 212 -17.47 -9.61 -28.20
CA LEU A 212 -16.51 -8.72 -27.55
C LEU A 212 -15.84 -9.36 -26.32
N HIS A 213 -16.57 -10.21 -25.58
CA HIS A 213 -16.06 -10.92 -24.40
C HIS A 213 -15.43 -12.30 -24.68
N GLU A 214 -15.62 -12.85 -25.88
CA GLU A 214 -15.01 -14.11 -26.32
C GLU A 214 -13.48 -14.00 -26.44
N GLY A 215 -12.77 -15.13 -26.40
CA GLY A 215 -11.32 -15.17 -26.64
C GLY A 215 -10.94 -14.96 -28.11
N PHE A 216 -9.77 -15.48 -28.48
CA PHE A 216 -9.47 -15.87 -29.86
C PHE A 216 -9.79 -17.36 -30.03
N GLU A 217 -10.29 -17.76 -31.20
CA GLU A 217 -10.58 -19.16 -31.50
C GLU A 217 -9.29 -20.00 -31.55
N GLU A 218 -9.34 -21.24 -31.04
CA GLU A 218 -8.17 -22.09 -30.76
C GLU A 218 -7.59 -22.80 -32.00
N THR A 219 -7.20 -22.06 -33.05
CA THR A 219 -6.40 -22.64 -34.16
C THR A 219 -5.02 -23.10 -33.69
N ARG A 220 -4.46 -22.38 -32.71
CA ARG A 220 -3.21 -22.65 -32.02
C ARG A 220 -3.33 -22.12 -30.58
N ALA A 221 -2.65 -22.75 -29.62
CA ALA A 221 -2.51 -22.17 -28.28
C ALA A 221 -1.53 -20.99 -28.33
N TYR A 222 -1.84 -19.88 -27.67
CA TYR A 222 -0.97 -18.69 -27.63
C TYR A 222 0.37 -19.02 -26.98
N SER A 223 0.39 -19.79 -25.89
CA SER A 223 1.63 -20.28 -25.27
C SER A 223 2.51 -21.03 -26.28
N ALA A 224 1.93 -21.88 -27.13
CA ALA A 224 2.66 -22.60 -28.17
C ALA A 224 3.19 -21.68 -29.30
N PHE A 225 2.59 -20.52 -29.54
CA PHE A 225 3.19 -19.47 -30.40
C PHE A 225 4.36 -18.77 -29.69
N PHE A 226 4.11 -18.27 -28.47
CA PHE A 226 5.08 -17.51 -27.67
C PHE A 226 6.38 -18.31 -27.49
N HIS A 227 6.27 -19.62 -27.25
CA HIS A 227 7.42 -20.52 -27.11
C HIS A 227 8.17 -20.78 -28.43
N GLU A 228 7.49 -20.90 -29.59
CA GLU A 228 8.19 -20.97 -30.90
C GLU A 228 8.93 -19.66 -31.17
N ASP A 229 8.29 -18.53 -30.91
CA ASP A 229 8.84 -17.22 -31.21
C ASP A 229 10.04 -16.87 -30.31
N ARG A 230 9.92 -16.98 -28.99
CA ARG A 230 11.01 -16.74 -28.05
C ARG A 230 12.19 -17.69 -28.32
N THR A 231 11.92 -18.92 -28.75
CA THR A 231 12.94 -19.87 -29.26
C THR A 231 13.55 -19.41 -30.59
N SER A 232 12.78 -18.76 -31.46
CA SER A 232 13.23 -18.20 -32.74
C SER A 232 14.15 -16.99 -32.54
N LYS A 233 13.88 -16.13 -31.54
CA LYS A 233 14.68 -14.96 -31.21
C LYS A 233 16.06 -15.30 -30.60
N LEU A 234 16.29 -16.56 -30.16
CA LEU A 234 17.61 -17.06 -29.71
C LEU A 234 18.61 -17.28 -30.88
N THR A 235 19.91 -17.13 -30.63
CA THR A 235 20.93 -17.40 -31.67
C THR A 235 21.04 -18.88 -32.03
N ARG A 236 21.60 -19.20 -33.22
CA ARG A 236 21.86 -20.59 -33.67
C ARG A 236 22.81 -21.37 -32.74
N VAL A 237 23.60 -20.68 -31.91
CA VAL A 237 24.43 -21.32 -30.88
C VAL A 237 23.60 -21.64 -29.64
N GLU A 238 22.74 -20.71 -29.20
CA GLU A 238 21.90 -20.89 -28.00
C GLU A 238 20.77 -21.88 -28.18
N ARG A 239 20.15 -21.96 -29.37
CA ARG A 239 19.20 -23.02 -29.75
C ARG A 239 19.82 -24.42 -29.81
N LYS A 240 21.16 -24.52 -29.88
CA LYS A 240 21.91 -25.78 -29.79
C LYS A 240 22.33 -26.15 -28.36
N LYS A 241 22.21 -25.23 -27.40
CA LYS A 241 22.47 -25.54 -25.99
C LYS A 241 21.25 -26.25 -25.41
N ARG A 242 21.41 -27.52 -25.04
CA ARG A 242 20.44 -28.24 -24.21
C ARG A 242 21.09 -28.58 -22.88
N LEU A 243 20.32 -28.42 -21.82
CA LEU A 243 20.65 -28.88 -20.47
C LEU A 243 19.30 -29.18 -19.81
N ALA A 244 19.13 -30.37 -19.27
CA ALA A 244 17.99 -30.73 -18.43
C ALA A 244 18.52 -31.25 -17.10
N MET A 245 18.07 -30.66 -16.00
CA MET A 245 18.52 -31.01 -14.65
C MET A 245 17.36 -31.48 -13.79
N VAL A 246 17.59 -32.58 -13.07
CA VAL A 246 16.85 -32.85 -11.85
C VAL A 246 17.43 -31.96 -10.75
N GLY A 247 16.59 -31.17 -10.10
CA GLY A 247 16.88 -30.57 -8.80
C GLY A 247 16.18 -31.35 -7.69
N ARG A 248 16.94 -31.86 -6.72
CA ARG A 248 16.41 -32.47 -5.48
C ARG A 248 16.68 -31.53 -4.32
N GLY A 249 15.61 -31.03 -3.70
CA GLY A 249 15.73 -29.94 -2.74
C GLY A 249 14.70 -29.98 -1.63
N TRP A 250 14.73 -28.93 -0.82
CA TRP A 250 13.75 -28.68 0.23
C TRP A 250 13.28 -27.24 0.24
N VAL A 251 12.06 -27.04 0.72
CA VAL A 251 11.48 -25.74 1.07
C VAL A 251 11.14 -25.82 2.56
N LYS A 252 11.65 -24.88 3.35
CA LYS A 252 11.40 -24.77 4.80
C LYS A 252 10.48 -23.59 5.04
N ALA A 253 9.28 -23.87 5.57
CA ALA A 253 8.32 -22.88 5.99
C ALA A 253 8.14 -22.90 7.51
N GLY A 254 7.70 -21.77 8.03
CA GLY A 254 7.57 -21.55 9.46
C GLY A 254 7.46 -20.06 9.76
N PHE A 255 7.90 -19.70 10.95
CA PHE A 255 7.68 -18.39 11.53
C PHE A 255 8.99 -17.66 11.75
N ASP A 256 8.98 -16.34 11.51
CA ASP A 256 10.09 -15.46 11.79
C ASP A 256 9.70 -14.53 12.93
N PHE A 257 10.41 -14.62 14.05
CA PHE A 257 10.14 -13.87 15.26
C PHE A 257 10.95 -12.56 15.29
N GLY A 258 11.83 -12.32 14.32
CA GLY A 258 12.69 -11.13 14.26
C GLY A 258 11.95 -9.79 14.07
N THR A 259 10.66 -9.83 13.75
CA THR A 259 9.78 -8.64 13.61
C THR A 259 8.77 -8.48 14.74
N LEU A 260 8.77 -9.37 15.75
CA LEU A 260 7.81 -9.34 16.85
C LEU A 260 8.32 -8.51 18.03
N ASP A 261 7.39 -7.86 18.72
CA ASP A 261 7.62 -7.12 19.95
C ASP A 261 6.78 -7.68 21.12
N ALA A 262 6.85 -7.02 22.28
CA ALA A 262 6.07 -7.39 23.46
C ALA A 262 4.56 -7.12 23.35
N SER A 263 4.09 -6.43 22.31
CA SER A 263 2.65 -6.27 22.01
C SER A 263 2.12 -7.34 21.04
N SER A 264 3.04 -8.05 20.36
CA SER A 264 2.73 -9.04 19.33
C SER A 264 2.28 -10.41 19.88
N PHE A 265 2.22 -10.59 21.20
CA PHE A 265 1.70 -11.81 21.83
C PHE A 265 0.93 -11.51 23.13
N TYR A 266 -0.01 -12.40 23.48
CA TYR A 266 -0.82 -12.33 24.70
C TYR A 266 -1.15 -13.75 25.19
N PHE A 267 -1.02 -13.99 26.49
CA PHE A 267 -1.32 -15.28 27.12
C PHE A 267 -2.48 -15.14 28.10
N ASP A 268 -3.59 -15.81 27.79
CA ASP A 268 -4.73 -15.96 28.69
C ASP A 268 -4.44 -17.12 29.66
N GLU A 269 -3.99 -16.79 30.87
CA GLU A 269 -3.65 -17.78 31.90
C GLU A 269 -4.86 -18.54 32.47
N GLU A 270 -6.08 -18.00 32.35
CA GLU A 270 -7.30 -18.63 32.87
C GLU A 270 -7.75 -19.78 31.95
N HIS A 271 -7.55 -19.62 30.65
CA HIS A 271 -7.95 -20.59 29.61
C HIS A 271 -6.77 -21.40 29.05
N GLY A 272 -5.53 -21.00 29.35
CA GLY A 272 -4.32 -21.59 28.75
C GLY A 272 -4.21 -21.28 27.25
N GLU A 273 -4.69 -20.12 26.80
CA GLU A 273 -4.73 -19.76 25.38
C GLU A 273 -3.65 -18.72 25.05
N LEU A 274 -2.73 -19.08 24.15
CA LEU A 274 -1.66 -18.19 23.68
C LEU A 274 -2.04 -17.60 22.31
N HIS A 275 -2.03 -16.28 22.20
CA HIS A 275 -2.38 -15.55 21.00
C HIS A 275 -1.16 -14.81 20.45
N PHE A 276 -0.91 -14.93 19.15
CA PHE A 276 0.08 -14.14 18.41
C PHE A 276 -0.59 -13.24 17.39
N PHE A 277 -0.14 -11.99 17.28
CA PHE A 277 -0.66 -11.00 16.35
C PHE A 277 0.41 -10.65 15.30
N GLY A 278 0.03 -10.60 14.02
CA GLY A 278 0.95 -10.32 12.89
C GLY A 278 1.94 -11.46 12.55
N LEU A 279 2.04 -12.48 13.40
CA LEU A 279 2.91 -13.64 13.18
C LEU A 279 2.25 -14.65 12.22
N GLN A 280 2.63 -14.59 10.95
CA GLN A 280 2.14 -15.47 9.89
C GLN A 280 3.19 -16.48 9.39
N PRO A 281 2.79 -17.69 8.93
CA PRO A 281 3.71 -18.65 8.35
C PRO A 281 4.22 -18.18 6.97
N ARG A 282 5.54 -18.18 6.77
CA ARG A 282 6.18 -17.86 5.49
C ARG A 282 7.20 -18.92 5.08
N ILE A 283 7.58 -18.93 3.80
CA ILE A 283 8.79 -19.68 3.38
C ILE A 283 9.99 -18.91 3.94
N LEU A 284 10.75 -19.56 4.81
CA LEU A 284 11.91 -18.99 5.48
C LEU A 284 13.17 -19.18 4.64
N ASN A 285 13.28 -20.34 3.99
CA ASN A 285 14.40 -20.71 3.14
C ASN A 285 13.99 -21.81 2.15
N ALA A 286 14.61 -21.84 0.97
CA ALA A 286 14.51 -22.94 0.02
C ALA A 286 15.88 -23.12 -0.64
N ASP A 287 16.33 -24.37 -0.77
CA ASP A 287 17.52 -24.71 -1.56
C ASP A 287 17.35 -26.05 -2.28
N ILE A 288 18.08 -26.18 -3.38
CA ILE A 288 18.28 -27.44 -4.08
C ILE A 288 19.72 -27.84 -3.84
N ASN A 289 19.88 -28.94 -3.10
CA ASN A 289 21.13 -29.30 -2.47
C ASN A 289 22.22 -29.53 -3.53
N PRO A 290 23.32 -28.75 -3.55
CA PRO A 290 24.38 -28.96 -4.52
C PRO A 290 25.21 -30.23 -4.23
N TRP A 291 25.09 -30.81 -3.04
CA TRP A 291 25.91 -31.92 -2.58
C TRP A 291 25.10 -33.19 -2.32
N PHE A 292 25.69 -34.32 -2.68
CA PHE A 292 25.20 -35.68 -2.44
C PHE A 292 24.79 -35.90 -0.98
N ILE A 293 23.60 -36.45 -0.72
CA ILE A 293 23.14 -36.81 0.64
C ILE A 293 23.73 -38.19 0.97
N PRO A 294 24.80 -38.31 1.78
CA PRO A 294 25.60 -39.54 1.84
C PRO A 294 24.84 -40.71 2.45
N GLU A 295 24.01 -40.40 3.45
CA GLU A 295 23.15 -41.35 4.19
C GLU A 295 22.08 -42.02 3.30
N ARG A 296 21.78 -41.45 2.12
CA ARG A 296 20.72 -41.93 1.21
C ARG A 296 21.22 -42.27 -0.19
N GLY A 297 22.48 -41.98 -0.52
CA GLY A 297 23.06 -42.27 -1.83
C GLY A 297 22.51 -41.43 -2.99
N VAL A 298 21.83 -40.31 -2.71
CA VAL A 298 21.12 -39.51 -3.71
C VAL A 298 21.94 -38.29 -4.13
N PRO A 299 22.26 -38.10 -5.43
CA PRO A 299 22.86 -36.87 -5.93
C PRO A 299 21.80 -35.75 -5.97
N GLY A 300 22.15 -34.58 -5.42
CA GLY A 300 21.23 -33.45 -5.24
C GLY A 300 20.91 -32.68 -6.54
N PHE A 301 21.83 -32.73 -7.51
CA PHE A 301 21.53 -32.46 -8.91
C PHE A 301 21.86 -33.69 -9.76
N ASP A 302 21.07 -33.91 -10.79
CA ASP A 302 21.28 -34.93 -11.82
C ASP A 302 21.15 -34.28 -13.19
N ILE A 303 21.96 -34.66 -14.18
CA ILE A 303 21.92 -34.09 -15.53
C ILE A 303 21.36 -35.14 -16.49
N ILE A 304 20.10 -34.95 -16.90
CA ILE A 304 19.37 -35.89 -17.76
C ILE A 304 19.80 -35.75 -19.23
N ASP A 305 19.91 -34.51 -19.70
CA ASP A 305 20.32 -34.17 -21.08
C ASP A 305 21.35 -33.05 -21.05
N TYR A 306 22.30 -33.12 -21.98
CA TYR A 306 23.36 -32.14 -22.19
C TYR A 306 23.76 -32.14 -23.67
N ALA A 307 23.63 -30.99 -24.34
CA ALA A 307 24.13 -30.79 -25.70
C ALA A 307 24.65 -29.36 -25.92
N GLY A 308 25.67 -29.23 -26.76
CA GLY A 308 26.28 -27.95 -27.12
C GLY A 308 27.22 -27.38 -26.05
N GLN A 309 27.60 -26.12 -26.22
CA GLN A 309 28.49 -25.40 -25.31
C GLN A 309 27.69 -24.69 -24.21
N VAL A 310 27.17 -25.46 -23.27
CA VAL A 310 26.44 -24.94 -22.10
C VAL A 310 27.44 -24.27 -21.14
N SER A 311 27.10 -23.10 -20.61
CA SER A 311 27.97 -22.36 -19.67
C SER A 311 27.49 -22.49 -18.22
N PHE A 312 28.34 -22.10 -17.26
CA PHE A 312 27.94 -21.99 -15.86
C PHE A 312 26.77 -21.00 -15.63
N LYS A 313 26.62 -19.97 -16.48
CA LYS A 313 25.46 -19.06 -16.44
C LYS A 313 24.17 -19.80 -16.82
N ASP A 314 24.21 -20.59 -17.89
CA ASP A 314 23.08 -21.42 -18.33
C ASP A 314 22.67 -22.39 -17.21
N ALA A 315 23.63 -23.08 -16.58
CA ALA A 315 23.37 -24.00 -15.46
C ALA A 315 22.81 -23.28 -14.22
N LYS A 316 23.26 -22.06 -13.91
CA LYS A 316 22.68 -21.25 -12.83
C LYS A 316 21.22 -20.89 -13.08
N GLN A 317 20.84 -20.59 -14.34
CA GLN A 317 19.44 -20.33 -14.70
C GLN A 317 18.57 -21.58 -14.48
N VAL A 318 19.04 -22.77 -14.86
CA VAL A 318 18.30 -24.02 -14.60
C VAL A 318 18.18 -24.31 -13.09
N LYS A 319 19.23 -24.09 -12.27
CA LYS A 319 19.10 -24.21 -10.79
C LYS A 319 18.02 -23.26 -10.24
N LEU A 320 18.00 -22.00 -10.67
CA LEU A 320 16.97 -21.04 -10.23
C LEU A 320 15.57 -21.49 -10.64
N ARG A 321 15.39 -21.95 -11.89
CA ARG A 321 14.08 -22.41 -12.36
C ARG A 321 13.58 -23.66 -11.65
N CYS A 322 14.48 -24.59 -11.30
CA CYS A 322 14.12 -25.69 -10.40
C CYS A 322 13.69 -25.17 -9.01
N LEU A 323 14.37 -24.17 -8.45
CA LEU A 323 14.04 -23.63 -7.12
C LEU A 323 12.64 -23.00 -7.09
N GLU A 324 12.31 -22.22 -8.12
CA GLU A 324 10.98 -21.64 -8.36
C GLU A 324 9.89 -22.73 -8.45
N LYS A 325 10.13 -23.79 -9.25
CA LYS A 325 9.24 -24.96 -9.32
C LYS A 325 9.05 -25.63 -7.96
N LEU A 326 10.13 -25.83 -7.21
CA LEU A 326 10.09 -26.49 -5.91
C LEU A 326 9.27 -25.69 -4.89
N VAL A 327 9.43 -24.36 -4.90
CA VAL A 327 8.61 -23.41 -4.11
C VAL A 327 7.14 -23.47 -4.54
N ALA A 328 6.84 -23.42 -5.84
CA ALA A 328 5.48 -23.53 -6.35
C ALA A 328 4.82 -24.88 -5.98
N TYR A 329 5.58 -25.98 -6.02
CA TYR A 329 5.11 -27.30 -5.59
C TYR A 329 4.88 -27.37 -4.08
N ALA A 330 5.71 -26.71 -3.27
CA ALA A 330 5.50 -26.59 -1.83
C ALA A 330 4.22 -25.78 -1.49
N HIS A 331 3.96 -24.69 -2.24
CA HIS A 331 2.68 -23.96 -2.13
C HIS A 331 1.48 -24.82 -2.53
N ARG A 332 1.54 -25.56 -3.65
CA ARG A 332 0.51 -26.53 -4.06
C ARG A 332 0.30 -27.64 -3.01
N ALA A 333 1.36 -28.06 -2.32
CA ALA A 333 1.32 -29.00 -1.19
C ALA A 333 0.85 -28.38 0.14
N GLN A 334 0.42 -27.10 0.14
CA GLN A 334 -0.07 -26.34 1.29
C GLN A 334 0.96 -26.21 2.43
N ILE A 335 2.25 -26.03 2.10
CA ILE A 335 3.33 -25.97 3.10
C ILE A 335 3.08 -24.91 4.19
N LEU A 336 2.48 -23.76 3.87
CA LEU A 336 2.21 -22.70 4.85
C LEU A 336 1.11 -23.10 5.86
N ALA A 337 0.07 -23.80 5.43
CA ALA A 337 -0.98 -24.30 6.34
C ALA A 337 -0.42 -25.40 7.27
N ARG A 338 0.45 -26.27 6.74
CA ARG A 338 1.19 -27.26 7.54
C ARG A 338 2.15 -26.58 8.52
N ALA A 339 2.84 -25.53 8.09
CA ALA A 339 3.72 -24.74 8.94
C ALA A 339 2.95 -24.08 10.09
N GLN A 340 1.73 -23.58 9.83
CA GLN A 340 0.86 -23.09 10.89
C GLN A 340 0.48 -24.20 11.87
N GLN A 341 -0.12 -25.29 11.40
CA GLN A 341 -0.59 -26.39 12.27
C GLN A 341 0.54 -26.99 13.14
N GLN A 342 1.72 -27.19 12.56
CA GLN A 342 2.89 -27.67 13.31
C GLN A 342 3.48 -26.59 14.22
N GLY A 343 3.34 -25.31 13.87
CA GLY A 343 3.69 -24.19 14.74
C GLY A 343 2.78 -24.06 15.95
N GLU A 344 1.47 -24.25 15.79
CA GLU A 344 0.51 -24.26 16.89
C GLU A 344 0.92 -25.30 17.93
N ALA A 345 1.16 -26.55 17.51
CA ALA A 345 1.61 -27.63 18.39
C ALA A 345 3.03 -27.41 18.98
N THR A 346 3.98 -26.90 18.20
CA THR A 346 5.36 -26.67 18.66
C THR A 346 5.43 -25.56 19.68
N LEU A 347 4.73 -24.44 19.44
CA LEU A 347 4.65 -23.32 20.38
C LEU A 347 3.84 -23.69 21.62
N GLN A 348 2.78 -24.49 21.48
CA GLN A 348 2.02 -25.03 22.62
C GLN A 348 2.93 -25.79 23.59
N ALA A 349 3.71 -26.74 23.07
CA ALA A 349 4.65 -27.52 23.88
C ALA A 349 5.78 -26.65 24.48
N PHE A 350 6.35 -25.74 23.70
CA PHE A 350 7.42 -24.85 24.15
C PHE A 350 6.95 -23.90 25.27
N PHE A 351 5.85 -23.16 25.06
CA PHE A 351 5.35 -22.23 26.07
C PHE A 351 4.77 -22.95 27.30
N SER A 352 4.25 -24.17 27.17
CA SER A 352 3.88 -24.98 28.34
C SER A 352 5.08 -25.30 29.23
N LEU A 353 6.21 -25.67 28.62
CA LEU A 353 7.45 -25.98 29.32
C LEU A 353 8.10 -24.72 29.93
N VAL A 354 8.06 -23.58 29.23
CA VAL A 354 8.68 -22.32 29.68
C VAL A 354 7.87 -21.60 30.75
N THR A 355 6.53 -21.61 30.68
CA THR A 355 5.67 -20.94 31.68
C THR A 355 5.36 -21.81 32.90
N GLY A 356 5.53 -23.14 32.80
CA GLY A 356 5.10 -24.09 33.82
C GLY A 356 3.57 -24.23 33.96
N LYS A 357 2.81 -23.64 33.03
CA LYS A 357 1.34 -23.73 32.94
C LYS A 357 0.98 -24.43 31.63
N GLU A 358 -0.06 -25.28 31.64
CA GLU A 358 -0.48 -25.98 30.42
C GLU A 358 -1.11 -25.00 29.43
N VAL A 359 -0.45 -24.79 28.29
CA VAL A 359 -1.04 -24.10 27.14
C VAL A 359 -1.94 -25.10 26.44
N GLN A 360 -3.25 -24.86 26.43
CA GLN A 360 -4.23 -25.72 25.78
C GLN A 360 -4.28 -25.46 24.27
N ARG A 361 -4.08 -24.20 23.84
CA ARG A 361 -4.20 -23.78 22.44
C ARG A 361 -3.28 -22.62 22.11
N VAL A 362 -2.81 -22.59 20.86
CA VAL A 362 -2.13 -21.43 20.25
C VAL A 362 -2.99 -20.92 19.10
N PHE A 363 -3.10 -19.60 18.97
CA PHE A 363 -3.84 -18.94 17.89
C PHE A 363 -2.95 -17.93 17.16
N PHE A 364 -2.83 -18.08 15.84
CA PHE A 364 -2.20 -17.10 14.97
C PHE A 364 -3.27 -16.16 14.39
N HIS A 365 -3.28 -14.91 14.84
CA HIS A 365 -4.08 -13.85 14.25
C HIS A 365 -3.36 -13.32 13.00
N ASN A 366 -3.52 -14.06 11.90
CA ASN A 366 -3.09 -13.70 10.55
C ASN A 366 -3.91 -12.50 10.04
N ASP A 367 -3.63 -11.32 10.58
CA ASP A 367 -4.40 -10.11 10.32
C ASP A 367 -4.09 -9.56 8.91
N ALA A 368 -5.08 -9.63 8.03
CA ALA A 368 -4.94 -9.25 6.62
C ALA A 368 -4.59 -7.76 6.44
N LEU A 369 -4.89 -6.90 7.43
CA LEU A 369 -4.46 -5.51 7.44
C LEU A 369 -2.94 -5.39 7.54
N ILE A 370 -2.32 -6.16 8.45
CA ILE A 370 -0.87 -6.13 8.67
C ILE A 370 -0.14 -6.65 7.44
N VAL A 371 -0.60 -7.78 6.87
CA VAL A 371 0.00 -8.33 5.64
C VAL A 371 -0.03 -7.30 4.51
N ALA A 372 -1.20 -6.69 4.27
CA ALA A 372 -1.33 -5.66 3.24
C ALA A 372 -0.46 -4.42 3.50
N ALA A 373 -0.34 -3.98 4.76
CA ALA A 373 0.51 -2.84 5.14
C ALA A 373 2.02 -3.17 5.16
N ASP A 374 2.39 -4.44 5.31
CA ASP A 374 3.76 -4.92 5.12
C ASP A 374 4.11 -5.15 3.65
N ASP A 375 3.14 -5.45 2.79
CA ASP A 375 3.27 -5.36 1.33
C ASP A 375 3.51 -3.88 0.92
N MET A 376 2.51 -3.01 1.13
CA MET A 376 2.55 -1.58 0.75
C MET A 376 3.79 -0.82 1.25
N ALA A 377 4.27 -1.12 2.46
CA ALA A 377 5.43 -0.46 3.03
C ALA A 377 6.79 -1.00 2.53
N ARG A 378 6.82 -2.09 1.75
CA ARG A 378 8.03 -2.54 1.03
C ARG A 378 8.22 -1.84 -0.31
N ASP A 379 7.14 -1.32 -0.90
CA ASP A 379 7.16 -0.62 -2.17
C ASP A 379 7.49 0.89 -2.00
N GLU A 380 7.69 1.34 -0.76
CA GLU A 380 8.06 2.71 -0.33
C GLU A 380 7.11 3.84 -0.82
N TYR A 381 5.95 3.49 -1.37
CA TYR A 381 4.98 4.36 -2.02
C TYR A 381 3.59 3.73 -1.95
N LEU A 382 2.54 4.54 -1.93
CA LEU A 382 1.15 4.07 -1.94
C LEU A 382 0.38 4.60 -3.16
N ASN A 383 -0.25 3.68 -3.89
CA ASN A 383 -1.17 4.00 -4.99
C ASN A 383 -2.65 4.01 -4.58
N ALA A 384 -3.53 4.53 -5.46
CA ALA A 384 -4.95 4.67 -5.16
C ALA A 384 -5.68 3.34 -4.91
N TYR A 385 -5.31 2.25 -5.61
CA TYR A 385 -5.89 0.92 -5.41
C TYR A 385 -5.50 0.33 -4.05
N GLU A 386 -4.26 0.53 -3.62
CA GLU A 386 -3.78 0.13 -2.30
C GLU A 386 -4.49 0.87 -1.17
N ALA A 387 -4.69 2.18 -1.31
CA ALA A 387 -5.45 2.95 -0.33
C ALA A 387 -6.92 2.51 -0.24
N HIS A 388 -7.54 2.10 -1.36
CA HIS A 388 -8.87 1.50 -1.35
C HIS A 388 -8.89 0.11 -0.69
N ARG A 389 -7.91 -0.76 -0.98
CA ARG A 389 -7.70 -2.04 -0.29
C ARG A 389 -7.51 -1.83 1.22
N LEU A 390 -6.77 -0.80 1.62
CA LEU A 390 -6.53 -0.44 3.01
C LEU A 390 -7.82 0.00 3.72
N ASP A 391 -8.58 0.95 3.17
CA ASP A 391 -9.86 1.37 3.77
C ASP A 391 -10.86 0.21 3.87
N SER A 392 -10.88 -0.70 2.89
CA SER A 392 -11.68 -1.94 2.96
C SER A 392 -11.26 -2.86 4.12
N LEU A 393 -9.95 -2.99 4.39
CA LEU A 393 -9.41 -3.76 5.51
C LEU A 393 -9.65 -3.07 6.86
N VAL A 394 -9.47 -1.74 6.94
CA VAL A 394 -9.78 -0.96 8.15
C VAL A 394 -11.27 -1.06 8.50
N ARG A 395 -12.17 -0.93 7.52
CA ARG A 395 -13.63 -1.15 7.70
C ARG A 395 -13.96 -2.54 8.25
N ARG A 396 -13.20 -3.57 7.85
CA ARG A 396 -13.38 -4.94 8.33
C ARG A 396 -12.98 -5.06 9.81
N GLU A 397 -11.84 -4.48 10.18
CA GLU A 397 -11.38 -4.49 11.57
C GLU A 397 -12.24 -3.61 12.49
N GLU A 398 -12.76 -2.48 12.00
CA GLU A 398 -13.81 -1.70 12.67
C GLU A 398 -15.03 -2.57 13.00
N ALA A 399 -15.51 -3.39 12.05
CA ALA A 399 -16.64 -4.29 12.30
C ALA A 399 -16.32 -5.41 13.31
N VAL A 400 -15.07 -5.89 13.36
CA VAL A 400 -14.59 -6.84 14.37
C VAL A 400 -14.56 -6.18 15.76
N LEU A 401 -14.00 -4.98 15.88
CA LEU A 401 -13.96 -4.20 17.11
C LEU A 401 -15.37 -3.89 17.63
N ASP A 402 -16.29 -3.48 16.76
CA ASP A 402 -17.69 -3.24 17.09
C ASP A 402 -18.41 -4.51 17.56
N SER A 403 -18.10 -5.66 16.97
CA SER A 403 -18.63 -6.97 17.40
C SER A 403 -18.13 -7.35 18.79
N LEU A 404 -16.82 -7.20 19.06
CA LEU A 404 -16.22 -7.44 20.37
C LEU A 404 -16.79 -6.50 21.45
N ALA A 405 -17.02 -5.22 21.11
CA ALA A 405 -17.55 -4.22 22.04
C ALA A 405 -19.03 -4.46 22.42
N ARG A 406 -19.80 -5.09 21.51
CA ARG A 406 -21.22 -5.43 21.70
C ARG A 406 -21.43 -6.83 22.28
N ALA A 407 -20.43 -7.71 22.25
CA ALA A 407 -20.53 -9.07 22.76
C ALA A 407 -20.79 -9.11 24.28
N PRO A 408 -21.86 -9.78 24.76
CA PRO A 408 -22.24 -9.75 26.18
C PRO A 408 -21.38 -10.65 27.07
N THR A 409 -20.76 -11.68 26.50
CA THR A 409 -19.85 -12.61 27.18
C THR A 409 -18.40 -12.09 27.14
N ASN A 410 -17.60 -12.46 28.14
CA ASN A 410 -16.16 -12.21 28.22
C ASN A 410 -15.74 -10.73 28.09
N ARG A 411 -16.60 -9.79 28.52
CA ARG A 411 -16.44 -8.34 28.35
C ARG A 411 -15.06 -7.79 28.75
N SER A 412 -14.43 -8.32 29.81
CA SER A 412 -13.08 -7.95 30.24
C SER A 412 -12.02 -8.32 29.18
N ARG A 413 -12.01 -9.57 28.71
CA ARG A 413 -11.12 -10.06 27.65
C ARG A 413 -11.40 -9.36 26.32
N ASN A 414 -12.65 -9.10 25.99
CA ASN A 414 -13.01 -8.35 24.77
C ASN A 414 -12.44 -6.92 24.80
N LEU A 415 -12.51 -6.23 25.94
CA LEU A 415 -11.93 -4.89 26.11
C LEU A 415 -10.39 -4.90 26.00
N GLN A 416 -9.72 -5.94 26.50
CA GLN A 416 -8.27 -6.11 26.30
C GLN A 416 -7.92 -6.35 24.81
N LEU A 417 -8.66 -7.23 24.14
CA LEU A 417 -8.47 -7.54 22.72
C LEU A 417 -8.78 -6.34 21.81
N ILE A 418 -9.78 -5.53 22.16
CA ILE A 418 -10.05 -4.23 21.51
C ILE A 418 -8.83 -3.32 21.64
N ALA A 419 -8.35 -3.06 22.86
CA ALA A 419 -7.21 -2.16 23.07
C ALA A 419 -5.94 -2.62 22.32
N GLN A 420 -5.68 -3.93 22.27
CA GLN A 420 -4.60 -4.52 21.47
C GLN A 420 -4.79 -4.27 19.96
N LYS A 421 -5.98 -4.56 19.41
CA LYS A 421 -6.25 -4.32 17.98
C LYS A 421 -6.28 -2.84 17.61
N GLU A 422 -6.74 -1.95 18.48
CA GLU A 422 -6.69 -0.50 18.25
C GLU A 422 -5.26 0.05 18.26
N GLN A 423 -4.40 -0.44 19.17
CA GLN A 423 -2.96 -0.13 19.17
C GLN A 423 -2.29 -0.64 17.89
N LEU A 424 -2.59 -1.86 17.48
CA LEU A 424 -2.04 -2.50 16.28
C LEU A 424 -2.47 -1.77 15.00
N LEU A 425 -3.74 -1.37 14.91
CA LEU A 425 -4.31 -0.56 13.84
C LEU A 425 -3.63 0.82 13.75
N ARG A 426 -3.46 1.52 14.87
CA ARG A 426 -2.70 2.80 14.93
C ARG A 426 -1.24 2.63 14.51
N ALA A 427 -0.54 1.63 15.03
CA ALA A 427 0.85 1.35 14.65
C ALA A 427 0.99 1.06 13.14
N THR A 428 0.07 0.28 12.59
CA THR A 428 0.01 -0.04 11.15
C THR A 428 -0.24 1.21 10.30
N LEU A 429 -1.23 2.03 10.64
CA LEU A 429 -1.52 3.26 9.92
C LEU A 429 -0.41 4.30 10.07
N GLY A 430 0.16 4.47 11.27
CA GLY A 430 1.30 5.35 11.55
C GLY A 430 2.62 4.93 10.89
N LYS A 431 2.71 3.69 10.40
CA LYS A 431 3.75 3.23 9.47
C LYS A 431 3.47 3.77 8.06
N LEU A 432 2.27 3.53 7.54
CA LEU A 432 1.85 3.92 6.19
C LEU A 432 1.76 5.45 5.98
N ARG A 433 1.37 6.23 7.01
CA ARG A 433 1.31 7.71 6.98
C ARG A 433 2.63 8.42 6.65
N LYS A 434 3.75 7.68 6.63
CA LYS A 434 5.10 8.19 6.32
C LYS A 434 5.46 8.04 4.84
N LEU A 435 4.69 7.24 4.08
CA LEU A 435 4.94 6.97 2.67
C LEU A 435 4.40 8.12 1.80
N PRO A 436 5.04 8.46 0.66
CA PRO A 436 4.43 9.28 -0.38
C PRO A 436 3.17 8.61 -0.96
N PHE A 437 2.26 9.42 -1.48
CA PHE A 437 1.03 8.94 -2.12
C PHE A 437 0.90 9.44 -3.57
N GLU A 438 0.09 8.75 -4.36
CA GLU A 438 -0.19 9.06 -5.76
C GLU A 438 -0.85 10.44 -5.97
N ALA A 439 -0.23 11.26 -6.81
CA ALA A 439 -0.61 12.61 -7.27
C ALA A 439 -0.89 13.71 -6.21
N VAL A 440 -1.34 13.35 -5.00
CA VAL A 440 -1.59 14.28 -3.89
C VAL A 440 -0.25 14.65 -3.23
N PRO A 441 0.09 15.94 -3.08
CA PRO A 441 1.34 16.35 -2.42
C PRO A 441 1.47 15.83 -1.00
N GLY A 442 2.70 15.55 -0.57
CA GLY A 442 3.02 15.14 0.81
C GLY A 442 3.01 13.62 1.03
N THR A 443 2.76 13.19 2.27
CA THR A 443 2.62 11.77 2.62
C THR A 443 1.16 11.35 2.67
N PHE A 444 0.96 10.03 2.69
CA PHE A 444 -0.33 9.38 2.79
C PHE A 444 -1.06 9.72 4.11
N SER A 445 -2.38 9.86 4.01
CA SER A 445 -3.27 10.23 5.12
C SER A 445 -4.68 9.72 4.84
N TYR A 446 -5.56 9.78 5.85
CA TYR A 446 -6.99 9.48 5.71
C TYR A 446 -7.66 10.22 4.53
N PHE A 447 -7.20 11.44 4.22
CA PHE A 447 -7.76 12.28 3.16
C PHE A 447 -7.17 12.05 1.78
N SER A 448 -6.01 11.38 1.68
CA SER A 448 -5.28 11.28 0.42
C SER A 448 -6.08 10.54 -0.66
N ALA A 449 -6.77 9.45 -0.31
CA ALA A 449 -7.60 8.69 -1.25
C ALA A 449 -8.88 9.46 -1.69
N LEU A 450 -9.53 10.17 -0.76
CA LEU A 450 -10.68 11.03 -1.06
C LEU A 450 -10.28 12.18 -1.99
N ALA A 451 -9.18 12.87 -1.66
CA ALA A 451 -8.67 13.98 -2.45
C ALA A 451 -8.26 13.54 -3.87
N TYR A 452 -7.63 12.38 -4.00
CA TYR A 452 -7.27 11.82 -5.29
C TYR A 452 -8.48 11.50 -6.16
N ARG A 453 -9.51 10.83 -5.60
CA ARG A 453 -10.74 10.48 -6.35
C ARG A 453 -11.40 11.72 -6.95
N VAL A 454 -11.75 12.68 -6.10
CA VAL A 454 -12.34 14.00 -6.44
C VAL A 454 -11.42 14.81 -7.38
N GLY A 455 -10.11 14.58 -7.33
CA GLY A 455 -9.14 15.17 -8.26
C GLY A 455 -9.05 14.48 -9.62
N GLN A 456 -9.32 13.18 -9.68
CA GLN A 456 -9.22 12.34 -10.88
C GLN A 456 -10.48 12.47 -11.75
N ASP A 457 -11.67 12.43 -11.16
CA ASP A 457 -12.94 12.69 -11.87
C ASP A 457 -13.25 14.20 -12.00
N SER A 458 -12.57 15.05 -11.21
CA SER A 458 -12.82 16.49 -11.12
C SER A 458 -14.25 16.84 -10.72
N ILE A 459 -14.87 16.01 -9.88
CA ILE A 459 -16.24 16.16 -9.37
C ILE A 459 -16.20 16.10 -7.85
N LEU A 460 -17.02 16.93 -7.21
CA LEU A 460 -17.23 16.89 -5.77
C LEU A 460 -18.72 16.61 -5.50
N GLU A 461 -19.03 15.37 -5.12
CA GLU A 461 -20.39 14.92 -4.85
C GLU A 461 -20.90 15.30 -3.44
N PRO A 462 -22.22 15.36 -3.19
CA PRO A 462 -22.77 15.71 -1.88
C PRO A 462 -22.38 14.73 -0.76
N HIS A 463 -22.03 13.48 -1.10
CA HIS A 463 -21.54 12.50 -0.13
C HIS A 463 -20.09 12.80 0.29
N GLU A 464 -19.29 13.40 -0.59
CA GLU A 464 -17.89 13.76 -0.40
C GLU A 464 -17.75 15.13 0.25
N GLU A 465 -18.65 16.07 -0.09
CA GLU A 465 -18.90 17.27 0.70
C GLU A 465 -19.15 16.89 2.17
N HIS A 466 -20.02 15.91 2.42
CA HIS A 466 -20.33 15.44 3.76
C HIS A 466 -19.16 14.72 4.45
N GLU A 467 -18.32 13.97 3.72
CA GLU A 467 -17.07 13.41 4.27
C GLU A 467 -16.06 14.50 4.63
N LEU A 468 -15.90 15.54 3.79
CA LEU A 468 -15.05 16.70 4.07
C LEU A 468 -15.55 17.52 5.27
N GLU A 469 -16.86 17.79 5.36
CA GLU A 469 -17.46 18.49 6.50
C GLU A 469 -17.30 17.68 7.79
N ARG A 470 -17.64 16.38 7.78
CA ARG A 470 -17.53 15.51 8.97
C ARG A 470 -16.10 15.40 9.52
N ALA A 471 -15.09 15.58 8.67
CA ALA A 471 -13.71 15.66 9.09
C ALA A 471 -13.32 17.05 9.64
N PHE A 472 -13.81 18.13 9.02
CA PHE A 472 -13.55 19.51 9.44
C PHE A 472 -14.05 19.82 10.87
N TRP A 473 -15.10 19.12 11.33
CA TRP A 473 -15.65 19.26 12.69
C TRP A 473 -14.75 18.77 13.85
N ILE A 474 -13.53 18.28 13.59
CA ILE A 474 -12.52 18.12 14.65
C ILE A 474 -12.00 19.52 15.01
N SER A 475 -12.49 20.09 16.11
CA SER A 475 -12.06 21.39 16.62
C SER A 475 -10.78 21.30 17.47
N VAL A 476 -9.97 22.36 17.46
CA VAL A 476 -8.71 22.45 18.22
C VAL A 476 -8.90 22.24 19.73
N GLN A 477 -10.08 22.57 20.29
CA GLN A 477 -10.31 22.59 21.74
C GLN A 477 -10.86 21.30 22.36
N ARG A 478 -11.27 20.28 21.58
CA ARG A 478 -11.95 19.07 22.12
C ARG A 478 -11.37 17.68 21.78
N PRO A 479 -10.03 17.48 21.70
CA PRO A 479 -9.48 16.14 21.42
C PRO A 479 -9.84 15.10 22.50
N ALA A 480 -9.95 15.48 23.77
CA ALA A 480 -10.18 14.55 24.88
C ALA A 480 -11.65 14.11 25.03
N GLU A 481 -12.60 15.06 25.01
CA GLU A 481 -14.01 14.81 25.32
C GLU A 481 -14.75 14.03 24.23
N HIS A 482 -14.27 14.06 22.98
CA HIS A 482 -14.94 13.42 21.85
C HIS A 482 -14.74 11.89 21.76
N THR A 483 -14.03 11.30 22.72
CA THR A 483 -13.66 9.87 22.74
C THR A 483 -14.76 8.90 23.19
N ARG A 484 -15.95 9.37 23.59
CA ARG A 484 -17.05 8.47 24.06
C ARG A 484 -18.41 8.69 23.40
N ASP A 485 -18.87 9.93 23.24
CA ASP A 485 -20.23 10.25 22.77
C ASP A 485 -20.29 11.09 21.48
N SER A 486 -19.18 11.26 20.74
CA SER A 486 -19.15 12.13 19.56
C SER A 486 -19.70 11.49 18.28
N VAL A 487 -20.23 12.32 17.38
CA VAL A 487 -20.79 11.94 16.07
C VAL A 487 -19.71 11.74 14.99
N LEU A 488 -18.43 11.78 15.37
CA LEU A 488 -17.30 11.53 14.47
C LEU A 488 -17.39 10.11 13.88
N PRO A 489 -16.99 9.89 12.61
CA PRO A 489 -16.75 8.55 12.10
C PRO A 489 -15.77 7.80 13.02
N ARG A 490 -16.11 6.57 13.44
CA ARG A 490 -15.24 5.72 14.30
C ARG A 490 -13.85 5.45 13.70
N ARG A 491 -13.65 5.74 12.42
CA ARG A 491 -12.36 5.71 11.69
C ARG A 491 -11.32 6.68 12.24
N LEU A 492 -11.74 7.92 12.54
CA LEU A 492 -10.82 9.05 12.74
C LEU A 492 -9.84 8.85 13.92
N PRO A 493 -10.23 8.28 15.08
CA PRO A 493 -9.32 8.00 16.20
C PRO A 493 -8.15 7.04 15.92
N TYR A 494 -8.09 6.40 14.74
CA TYR A 494 -6.98 5.55 14.32
C TYR A 494 -5.93 6.27 13.45
N TRP A 495 -6.26 7.48 12.96
CA TRP A 495 -5.38 8.36 12.18
C TRP A 495 -4.95 9.61 12.97
N LEU A 496 -5.55 9.83 14.15
CA LEU A 496 -5.37 11.01 15.00
C LEU A 496 -4.25 10.79 16.04
N ASP A 497 -2.99 10.77 15.59
CA ASP A 497 -1.82 10.80 16.49
C ASP A 497 -1.62 12.19 17.12
N ASP A 498 -1.88 13.24 16.34
CA ASP A 498 -1.88 14.65 16.70
C ASP A 498 -3.01 15.34 15.91
N SER A 499 -3.85 16.11 16.58
CA SER A 499 -4.98 16.82 15.95
C SER A 499 -4.52 17.93 15.01
N LEU A 500 -3.42 18.62 15.31
CA LEU A 500 -2.91 19.71 14.46
C LEU A 500 -2.27 19.16 13.18
N ALA A 501 -1.45 18.12 13.26
CA ALA A 501 -0.97 17.38 12.08
C ALA A 501 -2.12 16.81 11.24
N PHE A 502 -3.18 16.28 11.88
CA PHE A 502 -4.36 15.78 11.16
C PHE A 502 -5.13 16.87 10.41
N MET A 503 -5.30 18.05 11.02
CA MET A 503 -5.83 19.26 10.35
C MET A 503 -4.95 19.72 9.19
N MET A 504 -3.63 19.48 9.24
CA MET A 504 -2.72 19.79 8.14
C MET A 504 -2.76 18.77 7.01
N ASP A 505 -2.95 17.48 7.30
CA ASP A 505 -3.25 16.48 6.27
C ASP A 505 -4.58 16.82 5.55
N TYR A 506 -5.61 17.24 6.31
CA TYR A 506 -6.86 17.75 5.74
C TYR A 506 -6.67 19.00 4.88
N ASN A 507 -5.97 20.02 5.39
CA ASN A 507 -5.66 21.23 4.63
C ASN A 507 -4.87 20.93 3.34
N ARG A 508 -4.00 19.91 3.36
CA ARG A 508 -3.22 19.48 2.19
C ARG A 508 -4.11 18.84 1.13
N ALA A 509 -5.09 18.02 1.54
CA ALA A 509 -6.12 17.46 0.67
C ALA A 509 -6.99 18.56 0.04
N VAL A 510 -7.57 19.47 0.84
CA VAL A 510 -8.39 20.58 0.31
C VAL A 510 -7.55 21.53 -0.58
N ALA A 511 -6.27 21.75 -0.26
CA ALA A 511 -5.35 22.52 -1.11
C ALA A 511 -4.97 21.82 -2.43
N TYR A 512 -5.06 20.48 -2.51
CA TYR A 512 -4.97 19.74 -3.77
C TYR A 512 -6.25 19.92 -4.60
N LEU A 513 -7.43 19.82 -3.97
CA LEU A 513 -8.72 20.07 -4.65
C LEU A 513 -8.85 21.51 -5.16
N LEU A 514 -8.30 22.50 -4.45
CA LEU A 514 -8.22 23.90 -4.90
C LEU A 514 -7.26 24.13 -6.09
N ARG A 515 -6.51 23.09 -6.52
CA ARG A 515 -5.66 23.09 -7.73
C ARG A 515 -6.32 22.33 -8.87
N THR A 516 -6.93 21.16 -8.61
CA THR A 516 -7.71 20.41 -9.63
C THR A 516 -8.99 21.15 -10.03
N CYS A 517 -9.56 21.96 -9.12
CA CYS A 517 -10.75 22.78 -9.32
C CYS A 517 -11.98 21.95 -9.75
N PRO A 518 -12.41 20.96 -8.93
CA PRO A 518 -13.53 20.10 -9.27
C PRO A 518 -14.85 20.88 -9.36
N ARG A 519 -15.84 20.31 -10.05
CA ARG A 519 -17.20 20.84 -10.08
C ARG A 519 -18.03 20.22 -8.97
N ARG A 520 -18.69 21.08 -8.19
CA ARG A 520 -19.62 20.69 -7.13
C ARG A 520 -20.99 20.38 -7.73
N GLY A 521 -21.62 19.28 -7.34
CA GLY A 521 -22.99 18.94 -7.74
C GLY A 521 -23.31 17.46 -7.53
N GLN A 522 -24.55 17.05 -7.80
CA GLN A 522 -24.95 15.65 -7.68
C GLN A 522 -24.82 14.91 -9.02
N LEU A 523 -24.18 13.74 -9.04
CA LEU A 523 -24.24 12.87 -10.20
C LEU A 523 -25.62 12.22 -10.33
N GLU A 524 -26.28 12.45 -11.46
CA GLU A 524 -27.48 11.75 -11.87
C GLU A 524 -27.22 11.00 -13.18
N THR A 525 -27.65 9.75 -13.23
CA THR A 525 -27.51 8.89 -14.42
C THR A 525 -28.89 8.54 -14.95
N GLN A 526 -29.25 9.09 -16.11
CA GLN A 526 -30.59 8.95 -16.66
C GLN A 526 -30.58 8.29 -18.04
N GLY A 527 -31.21 7.11 -18.13
CA GLY A 527 -31.52 6.46 -19.40
C GLY A 527 -32.75 7.06 -20.05
N GLN A 528 -32.59 7.74 -21.19
CA GLN A 528 -33.68 8.34 -21.97
C GLN A 528 -33.62 7.89 -23.43
N ARG A 529 -34.75 7.92 -24.15
CA ARG A 529 -34.71 7.87 -25.62
C ARG A 529 -34.07 9.16 -26.16
N ALA A 530 -33.42 9.07 -27.31
CA ALA A 530 -32.71 10.19 -27.93
C ALA A 530 -33.67 11.25 -28.52
N ASP A 531 -34.32 12.02 -27.64
CA ASP A 531 -35.15 13.18 -27.98
C ASP A 531 -34.33 14.47 -27.80
N ALA A 532 -34.21 15.26 -28.87
CA ALA A 532 -33.44 16.50 -28.90
C ALA A 532 -33.98 17.54 -27.90
N ASP A 533 -35.30 17.55 -27.68
CA ASP A 533 -35.98 18.52 -26.83
C ASP A 533 -35.64 18.31 -25.33
N VAL A 534 -35.22 17.10 -24.96
CA VAL A 534 -34.80 16.75 -23.59
C VAL A 534 -33.30 16.89 -23.42
N GLN A 535 -32.49 16.57 -24.44
CA GLN A 535 -31.06 16.89 -24.46
C GLN A 535 -30.83 18.40 -24.29
N ALA A 536 -31.61 19.23 -24.99
CA ALA A 536 -31.54 20.69 -24.88
C ALA A 536 -31.82 21.22 -23.46
N ARG A 537 -32.68 20.54 -22.69
CA ARG A 537 -32.99 20.93 -21.29
C ARG A 537 -31.93 20.43 -20.31
N LEU A 538 -31.46 19.19 -20.46
CA LEU A 538 -30.37 18.65 -19.65
C LEU A 538 -29.10 19.51 -19.73
N LEU A 539 -28.76 20.00 -20.92
CA LEU A 539 -27.60 20.85 -21.18
C LEU A 539 -27.71 22.30 -20.68
N GLN A 540 -28.87 22.74 -20.19
CA GLN A 540 -29.05 24.09 -19.63
C GLN A 540 -28.66 24.16 -18.15
N ASP A 541 -29.07 23.18 -17.35
CA ASP A 541 -28.92 23.19 -15.88
C ASP A 541 -27.87 22.20 -15.34
N SER A 542 -27.26 21.37 -16.21
CA SER A 542 -26.33 20.30 -15.79
C SER A 542 -25.11 20.19 -16.70
N ALA A 543 -23.96 19.84 -16.12
CA ALA A 543 -22.75 19.52 -16.88
C ALA A 543 -22.74 18.02 -17.19
N VAL A 544 -22.72 17.63 -18.47
CA VAL A 544 -22.57 16.22 -18.85
C VAL A 544 -21.14 15.74 -18.51
N VAL A 545 -21.06 14.55 -17.91
CA VAL A 545 -19.83 13.92 -17.42
C VAL A 545 -19.46 12.70 -18.27
N ASP A 546 -20.42 11.81 -18.50
CA ASP A 546 -20.31 10.64 -19.38
C ASP A 546 -21.63 10.45 -20.14
N TYR A 547 -21.60 9.80 -21.30
CA TYR A 547 -22.82 9.33 -21.95
C TYR A 547 -22.59 8.04 -22.74
N ARG A 548 -23.48 7.06 -22.52
CA ARG A 548 -23.41 5.72 -23.10
C ARG A 548 -24.68 5.45 -23.89
N ARG A 549 -24.55 4.99 -25.14
CA ARG A 549 -25.69 4.76 -26.03
C ARG A 549 -26.05 3.27 -26.09
N PHE A 550 -27.31 2.96 -25.83
CA PHE A 550 -27.87 1.61 -25.85
C PHE A 550 -29.00 1.56 -26.91
N GLY A 551 -28.60 1.49 -28.19
CA GLY A 551 -29.52 1.54 -29.33
C GLY A 551 -30.22 2.90 -29.47
N ASP A 552 -31.52 2.95 -29.23
CA ASP A 552 -32.35 4.16 -29.29
C ASP A 552 -32.34 4.99 -28.00
N SER A 553 -31.77 4.46 -26.92
CA SER A 553 -31.58 5.21 -25.68
C SER A 553 -30.14 5.70 -25.50
N VAL A 554 -30.00 6.83 -24.81
CA VAL A 554 -28.75 7.34 -24.26
C VAL A 554 -28.91 7.37 -22.75
N GLN A 555 -28.00 6.69 -22.05
CA GLN A 555 -27.74 6.90 -20.64
C GLN A 555 -26.80 8.09 -20.52
N VAL A 556 -27.32 9.23 -20.08
CA VAL A 556 -26.49 10.43 -19.81
C VAL A 556 -26.19 10.46 -18.31
N THR A 557 -24.91 10.54 -17.97
CA THR A 557 -24.43 10.82 -16.62
C THR A 557 -24.09 12.31 -16.57
N TYR A 558 -24.81 13.07 -15.74
CA TYR A 558 -24.65 14.52 -15.65
C TYR A 558 -24.55 14.98 -14.20
N LEU A 559 -23.77 16.02 -14.00
CA LEU A 559 -23.63 16.73 -12.74
C LEU A 559 -24.72 17.79 -12.65
N ARG A 560 -25.77 17.50 -11.88
CA ARG A 560 -26.92 18.37 -11.67
C ARG A 560 -26.56 19.53 -10.75
N GLY A 561 -26.90 20.75 -11.16
CA GLY A 561 -26.63 21.96 -10.38
C GLY A 561 -25.15 22.33 -10.30
N ALA A 562 -24.38 21.95 -11.33
CA ALA A 562 -22.93 22.09 -11.41
C ALA A 562 -22.43 23.51 -11.08
N GLN A 563 -21.63 23.63 -10.01
CA GLN A 563 -21.01 24.86 -9.55
C GLN A 563 -19.48 24.71 -9.50
N ASP A 564 -18.77 25.84 -9.52
CA ASP A 564 -17.35 25.86 -9.13
C ASP A 564 -17.24 25.46 -7.65
N ALA A 565 -16.48 24.40 -7.32
CA ALA A 565 -16.27 24.00 -5.93
C ALA A 565 -15.32 24.96 -5.18
N ARG A 566 -14.56 25.82 -5.87
CA ARG A 566 -13.53 26.69 -5.27
C ARG A 566 -14.05 27.55 -4.11
N PRO A 567 -15.22 28.23 -4.17
CA PRO A 567 -15.72 29.02 -3.04
C PRO A 567 -16.05 28.14 -1.83
N TYR A 568 -16.63 26.95 -2.06
CA TYR A 568 -16.92 25.97 -1.01
C TYR A 568 -15.63 25.44 -0.38
N LEU A 569 -14.66 24.98 -1.18
CA LEU A 569 -13.38 24.46 -0.72
C LEU A 569 -12.57 25.52 0.06
N LEU A 570 -12.66 26.81 -0.29
CA LEU A 570 -12.09 27.90 0.51
C LEU A 570 -12.78 28.06 1.88
N THR A 571 -14.08 27.80 2.00
CA THR A 571 -14.76 27.81 3.31
C THR A 571 -14.44 26.59 4.19
N GLN A 572 -13.97 25.48 3.59
CA GLN A 572 -13.60 24.26 4.30
C GLN A 572 -12.16 24.27 4.86
N LEU A 573 -11.25 25.15 4.42
CA LEU A 573 -9.88 25.16 4.94
C LEU A 573 -9.83 25.55 6.43
N HIS A 574 -9.06 24.83 7.26
CA HIS A 574 -8.62 25.37 8.55
C HIS A 574 -7.71 26.57 8.25
N PRO A 575 -7.94 27.74 8.84
CA PRO A 575 -7.33 29.00 8.38
C PRO A 575 -5.88 29.20 8.80
N PHE A 576 -5.33 28.26 9.58
CA PHE A 576 -3.97 28.26 10.04
C PHE A 576 -3.09 27.24 9.31
N TYR A 577 -1.79 27.36 9.52
CA TYR A 577 -0.75 26.40 9.20
C TYR A 577 -0.11 25.90 10.50
N TYR A 578 0.29 24.63 10.52
CA TYR A 578 1.01 24.01 11.61
C TYR A 578 2.18 23.18 11.06
N ASP A 579 3.34 23.38 11.67
CA ASP A 579 4.47 22.47 11.61
C ASP A 579 4.97 22.27 13.04
N ALA A 580 5.18 21.02 13.46
CA ALA A 580 5.50 20.70 14.84
C ALA A 580 6.83 21.32 15.32
N ALA A 581 7.81 21.50 14.43
CA ALA A 581 9.08 22.12 14.76
C ALA A 581 8.98 23.66 14.80
N HIS A 582 8.18 24.28 13.93
CA HIS A 582 7.91 25.72 13.97
C HIS A 582 7.05 26.10 15.17
N PHE A 583 6.02 25.31 15.49
CA PHE A 583 5.18 25.51 16.67
C PHE A 583 5.99 25.41 17.97
N ALA A 584 6.89 24.42 18.08
CA ALA A 584 7.80 24.33 19.22
C ALA A 584 8.73 25.56 19.33
N GLN A 585 9.32 26.01 18.21
CA GLN A 585 10.17 27.22 18.19
C GLN A 585 9.40 28.49 18.58
N ALA A 586 8.14 28.62 18.16
CA ALA A 586 7.27 29.71 18.57
C ALA A 586 7.00 29.69 20.08
N VAL A 587 6.62 28.52 20.62
CA VAL A 587 6.41 28.28 22.06
C VAL A 587 7.67 28.56 22.89
N GLU A 588 8.86 28.30 22.35
CA GLU A 588 10.15 28.59 23.00
C GLU A 588 10.54 30.08 23.00
N ALA A 589 9.99 30.90 22.10
CA ALA A 589 10.31 32.32 22.01
C ALA A 589 9.79 33.11 23.22
N ASN A 590 10.58 34.05 23.76
CA ASN A 590 10.21 34.83 24.95
C ASN A 590 9.21 35.96 24.64
N ASP A 591 9.18 36.41 23.39
CA ASP A 591 8.50 37.60 22.89
C ASP A 591 7.38 37.28 21.88
N LEU A 592 6.95 36.01 21.79
CA LEU A 592 5.89 35.55 20.87
C LEU A 592 4.62 36.42 20.95
N PHE A 593 4.16 36.73 22.17
CA PHE A 593 3.04 37.63 22.39
C PHE A 593 3.53 38.94 23.01
N GLY A 594 3.16 40.06 22.39
CA GLY A 594 3.33 41.39 22.95
C GLY A 594 2.27 41.72 24.02
N PRO A 595 2.35 42.93 24.62
CA PRO A 595 1.43 43.34 25.68
C PRO A 595 -0.03 43.40 25.19
N VAL A 596 -0.96 42.96 26.03
CA VAL A 596 -2.39 43.11 25.79
C VAL A 596 -2.79 44.57 26.01
N LEU A 597 -3.35 45.19 24.98
CA LEU A 597 -3.88 46.55 25.00
C LEU A 597 -5.41 46.53 25.09
N THR A 598 -6.00 47.50 25.79
CA THR A 598 -7.44 47.80 25.70
C THR A 598 -7.60 48.99 24.76
N PRO A 599 -8.21 48.84 23.57
CA PRO A 599 -8.35 49.93 22.63
C PRO A 599 -9.28 51.00 23.20
N ARG A 600 -8.76 52.22 23.29
CA ARG A 600 -9.55 53.44 23.48
C ARG A 600 -9.73 54.08 22.09
N GLY A 601 -10.69 55.01 21.94
CA GLY A 601 -11.01 55.61 20.64
C GLY A 601 -9.79 56.20 19.90
N ASP A 602 -8.81 56.71 20.65
CA ASP A 602 -7.59 57.33 20.13
C ASP A 602 -6.35 56.39 20.13
N THR A 603 -6.52 55.07 20.26
CA THR A 603 -5.40 54.10 20.26
C THR A 603 -4.78 53.97 18.87
N THR A 604 -3.91 54.91 18.53
CA THR A 604 -3.03 54.83 17.35
C THR A 604 -2.03 53.69 17.54
N LEU A 605 -2.18 52.63 16.75
CA LEU A 605 -1.18 51.57 16.68
C LEU A 605 0.08 52.14 16.03
N ALA A 606 1.08 52.47 16.86
CA ALA A 606 2.38 52.91 16.42
C ALA A 606 3.00 51.87 15.47
N TYR A 607 3.84 52.32 14.53
CA TYR A 607 4.43 51.49 13.48
C TYR A 607 5.09 50.22 14.06
N VAL A 608 4.47 49.06 13.84
CA VAL A 608 5.03 47.74 14.17
C VAL A 608 5.55 47.08 12.90
N ASN A 609 6.51 46.16 13.05
CA ASN A 609 7.14 45.42 11.96
C ASN A 609 6.11 44.64 11.11
N ASP A 610 6.40 44.43 9.83
CA ASP A 610 5.56 43.69 8.87
C ASP A 610 5.34 42.20 9.25
N SER A 611 6.07 41.72 10.27
CA SER A 611 5.94 40.39 10.88
C SER A 611 5.00 40.32 12.08
N THR A 612 4.39 41.43 12.53
CA THR A 612 3.51 41.42 13.70
C THR A 612 2.04 41.40 13.28
N LEU A 613 1.33 40.37 13.74
CA LEU A 613 -0.12 40.28 13.67
C LEU A 613 -0.72 40.88 14.94
N TRP A 614 -1.81 41.64 14.80
CA TRP A 614 -2.63 42.03 15.93
C TRP A 614 -3.88 41.15 16.00
N LEU A 615 -4.10 40.51 17.14
CA LEU A 615 -5.29 39.75 17.49
C LEU A 615 -6.25 40.66 18.26
N TYR A 616 -7.34 41.08 17.62
CA TYR A 616 -8.48 41.68 18.33
C TYR A 616 -9.35 40.58 18.91
N ARG A 617 -9.80 40.73 20.15
CA ARG A 617 -10.74 39.84 20.82
C ARG A 617 -11.82 40.66 21.54
N GLN A 618 -13.06 40.46 21.13
CA GLN A 618 -14.21 41.00 21.87
C GLN A 618 -14.43 40.19 23.15
N ALA A 619 -14.35 40.83 24.32
CA ALA A 619 -14.57 40.15 25.59
C ALA A 619 -16.03 40.26 26.04
N ALA A 620 -16.58 39.16 26.58
CA ALA A 620 -17.95 39.12 27.12
C ALA A 620 -18.20 40.13 28.29
N ALA A 621 -17.14 40.70 28.87
CA ALA A 621 -17.20 41.73 29.89
C ALA A 621 -17.27 43.18 29.33
N GLY A 622 -17.35 43.36 28.01
CA GLY A 622 -17.49 44.68 27.37
C GLY A 622 -16.20 45.51 27.26
N TYR A 623 -15.04 44.89 27.54
CA TYR A 623 -13.72 45.46 27.29
C TYR A 623 -13.01 44.67 26.22
N ASP A 624 -12.96 45.19 25.00
CA ASP A 624 -12.18 44.58 23.93
C ASP A 624 -10.70 44.52 24.31
N THR A 625 -10.00 43.51 23.80
CA THR A 625 -8.55 43.40 23.95
C THR A 625 -7.87 43.26 22.59
N LEU A 626 -6.67 43.80 22.49
CA LEU A 626 -5.83 43.76 21.30
C LEU A 626 -4.44 43.26 21.71
N GLN A 627 -4.04 42.08 21.26
CA GLN A 627 -2.76 41.46 21.61
C GLN A 627 -1.88 41.35 20.36
N ALA A 628 -0.62 41.74 20.46
CA ALA A 628 0.34 41.52 19.39
C ALA A 628 0.84 40.07 19.41
N LEU A 629 1.00 39.48 18.23
CA LEU A 629 1.68 38.21 17.98
C LEU A 629 2.86 38.49 17.03
N HIS A 630 4.07 38.25 17.50
CA HIS A 630 5.31 38.54 16.80
C HIS A 630 5.77 37.34 15.96
N LEU A 631 4.89 36.84 15.10
CA LEU A 631 5.14 35.68 14.25
C LEU A 631 4.66 35.93 12.81
N PRO A 632 5.48 35.65 11.77
CA PRO A 632 5.15 35.96 10.39
C PRO A 632 3.83 35.32 9.92
N PRO A 633 2.92 36.08 9.29
CA PRO A 633 1.64 35.53 8.84
C PRO A 633 1.79 34.36 7.87
N GLU A 634 2.79 34.41 7.00
CA GLU A 634 3.11 33.37 6.02
C GLU A 634 3.58 32.04 6.64
N GLU A 635 3.96 32.03 7.92
CA GLU A 635 4.39 30.83 8.67
C GLU A 635 3.25 30.20 9.48
N PHE A 636 2.10 30.86 9.57
CA PHE A 636 1.02 30.52 10.52
C PHE A 636 -0.39 30.53 9.92
N LEU A 637 -0.63 31.24 8.82
CA LEU A 637 -1.92 31.27 8.13
C LEU A 637 -1.92 30.33 6.92
N ASN A 638 -3.09 29.77 6.60
CA ASN A 638 -3.23 28.90 5.46
C ASN A 638 -2.95 29.67 4.15
N GLN A 639 -1.93 29.23 3.40
CA GLN A 639 -1.45 29.93 2.21
C GLN A 639 -2.52 30.12 1.12
N ALA A 640 -3.49 29.21 1.00
CA ALA A 640 -4.56 29.34 0.01
C ALA A 640 -5.57 30.44 0.39
N LEU A 641 -5.93 30.55 1.67
CA LEU A 641 -6.73 31.68 2.18
C LEU A 641 -5.95 33.01 2.08
N TRP A 642 -4.64 32.96 2.36
CA TRP A 642 -3.74 34.11 2.26
C TRP A 642 -3.70 34.70 0.84
N GLN A 643 -3.56 33.83 -0.16
CA GLN A 643 -3.56 34.21 -1.57
C GLN A 643 -4.96 34.66 -2.03
N ALA A 644 -6.04 34.02 -1.55
CA ALA A 644 -7.41 34.48 -1.80
C ALA A 644 -7.66 35.89 -1.23
N GLY A 645 -7.10 36.20 -0.06
CA GLY A 645 -7.09 37.54 0.57
C GLY A 645 -6.16 38.57 -0.06
N ARG A 646 -5.46 38.24 -1.17
CA ARG A 646 -4.60 39.13 -1.97
C ARG A 646 -3.60 39.98 -1.17
N GLY A 647 -2.96 39.42 -0.13
CA GLY A 647 -1.78 40.05 0.49
C GLY A 647 -2.06 41.25 1.42
N ILE A 648 -3.25 41.31 2.04
CA ILE A 648 -3.61 42.20 3.16
C ILE A 648 -3.69 43.72 2.84
N GLN A 649 -4.86 44.19 2.38
CA GLN A 649 -5.33 45.56 2.72
C GLN A 649 -6.73 45.59 3.36
N ALA A 650 -7.20 44.45 3.84
CA ALA A 650 -8.45 44.32 4.59
C ALA A 650 -8.31 43.19 5.64
N PRO A 651 -9.03 43.27 6.77
CA PRO A 651 -8.86 42.31 7.86
C PRO A 651 -9.36 40.91 7.48
N LEU A 652 -8.54 39.90 7.78
CA LEU A 652 -9.01 38.52 7.89
C LEU A 652 -9.71 38.39 9.24
N GLY A 653 -11.03 38.19 9.24
CA GLY A 653 -11.77 38.15 10.50
C GLY A 653 -13.27 37.91 10.42
N SER A 654 -13.83 37.75 11.62
CA SER A 654 -15.25 37.74 12.00
C SER A 654 -15.53 38.93 12.92
N ASP A 655 -16.76 39.04 13.44
CA ASP A 655 -17.10 40.03 14.47
C ASP A 655 -16.27 39.89 15.77
N THR A 656 -15.65 38.71 16.00
CA THR A 656 -14.97 38.34 17.25
C THR A 656 -13.44 38.29 17.17
N LEU A 657 -12.88 38.17 15.97
CA LEU A 657 -11.44 38.08 15.71
C LEU A 657 -11.08 38.83 14.43
N TYR A 658 -10.09 39.72 14.48
CA TYR A 658 -9.51 40.38 13.32
C TYR A 658 -7.98 40.24 13.28
N VAL A 659 -7.44 40.07 12.07
CA VAL A 659 -6.02 39.86 11.76
C VAL A 659 -5.60 40.79 10.61
N TRP A 660 -4.48 41.52 10.77
CA TRP A 660 -4.06 42.65 9.93
C TRP A 660 -2.54 42.90 9.99
N ARG A 661 -1.94 43.39 8.89
CA ARG A 661 -0.58 43.96 8.83
C ARG A 661 -0.60 45.46 9.17
N ALA A 662 0.55 46.01 9.56
CA ALA A 662 0.72 47.44 9.71
C ALA A 662 0.55 48.19 8.37
N LYS A 663 -0.15 49.33 8.42
CA LYS A 663 -0.43 50.25 7.29
C LYS A 663 -1.23 49.62 6.13
N PRO A 664 -2.56 49.81 6.07
CA PRO A 664 -3.33 49.43 4.89
C PRO A 664 -2.99 50.35 3.71
N PRO A 665 -2.66 49.80 2.54
CA PRO A 665 -3.34 50.74 0.74
C PRO A 665 -4.85 51.03 0.88
N VAL A 666 -5.46 51.66 -0.11
CA VAL A 666 -6.93 51.73 -0.19
C VAL A 666 -7.37 50.52 -1.03
N PRO A 667 -8.06 49.52 -0.45
CA PRO A 667 -8.38 48.30 -1.19
C PRO A 667 -9.50 48.57 -2.22
N GLU A 668 -9.18 48.42 -3.50
CA GLU A 668 -10.14 48.54 -4.62
C GLU A 668 -11.13 47.35 -4.71
N ALA A 669 -10.96 46.33 -3.87
CA ALA A 669 -11.79 45.12 -3.83
C ALA A 669 -12.11 44.70 -2.38
N PRO A 670 -13.27 44.08 -2.11
CA PRO A 670 -13.66 43.68 -0.76
C PRO A 670 -12.81 42.52 -0.20
N PRO A 671 -12.62 42.44 1.13
CA PRO A 671 -11.94 41.31 1.78
C PRO A 671 -12.55 39.95 1.46
N TYR A 672 -11.71 38.92 1.38
CA TYR A 672 -12.13 37.57 1.72
C TYR A 672 -12.44 37.53 3.22
N ARG A 673 -13.69 37.27 3.58
CA ARG A 673 -14.11 37.07 4.98
C ARG A 673 -13.96 35.60 5.35
N LEU A 674 -13.37 35.34 6.51
CA LEU A 674 -13.42 34.00 7.10
C LEU A 674 -14.87 33.64 7.44
N THR A 675 -15.23 32.36 7.37
CA THR A 675 -16.48 31.91 7.99
C THR A 675 -16.40 32.06 9.52
N SER A 676 -17.54 32.17 10.20
CA SER A 676 -17.57 32.24 11.67
C SER A 676 -16.87 31.05 12.33
N LEU A 677 -16.95 29.87 11.70
CA LEU A 677 -16.27 28.64 12.14
C LEU A 677 -14.75 28.71 11.89
N GLN A 678 -14.30 29.20 10.72
CA GLN A 678 -12.88 29.44 10.48
C GLN A 678 -12.32 30.43 11.51
N ALA A 679 -12.98 31.57 11.75
CA ALA A 679 -12.52 32.53 12.74
C ALA A 679 -12.50 31.96 14.18
N GLN A 680 -13.43 31.08 14.52
CA GLN A 680 -13.42 30.34 15.79
C GLN A 680 -12.21 29.39 15.89
N GLU A 681 -11.96 28.54 14.89
CA GLU A 681 -10.80 27.63 14.89
C GLU A 681 -9.46 28.39 14.89
N LEU A 682 -9.40 29.55 14.23
CA LEU A 682 -8.23 30.43 14.29
C LEU A 682 -8.00 30.98 15.70
N ALA A 683 -9.06 31.49 16.36
CA ALA A 683 -9.00 31.91 17.75
C ALA A 683 -8.57 30.76 18.68
N SER A 684 -9.13 29.57 18.48
CA SER A 684 -8.81 28.37 19.26
C SER A 684 -7.36 27.92 19.12
N TYR A 685 -6.77 28.02 17.92
CA TYR A 685 -5.34 27.74 17.69
C TYR A 685 -4.43 28.80 18.33
N TYR A 686 -4.81 30.08 18.31
CA TYR A 686 -4.11 31.11 19.08
C TYR A 686 -4.18 30.88 20.60
N GLU A 687 -5.34 30.46 21.13
CA GLU A 687 -5.47 30.12 22.56
C GLU A 687 -4.62 28.91 22.95
N LEU A 688 -4.53 27.89 22.09
CA LEU A 688 -3.64 26.74 22.29
C LEU A 688 -2.16 27.15 22.28
N LEU A 689 -1.75 28.01 21.33
CA LEU A 689 -0.39 28.55 21.27
C LEU A 689 -0.05 29.38 22.52
N ALA A 690 -0.97 30.22 22.98
CA ALA A 690 -0.81 31.01 24.21
C ALA A 690 -0.71 30.13 25.46
N ALA A 691 -1.54 29.09 25.57
CA ALA A 691 -1.48 28.13 26.68
C ALA A 691 -0.15 27.36 26.67
N ALA A 692 0.31 26.90 25.50
CA ALA A 692 1.59 26.20 25.36
C ALA A 692 2.78 27.10 25.72
N GLN A 693 2.80 28.35 25.24
CA GLN A 693 3.88 29.30 25.58
C GLN A 693 3.87 29.68 27.07
N ALA A 694 2.69 29.89 27.68
CA ALA A 694 2.58 30.12 29.12
C ALA A 694 3.06 28.90 29.94
N GLN A 695 2.68 27.68 29.54
CA GLN A 695 3.17 26.45 30.17
C GLN A 695 4.69 26.33 30.05
N TRP A 696 5.28 26.63 28.88
CA TRP A 696 6.73 26.69 28.69
C TRP A 696 7.38 27.74 29.59
N GLN A 697 6.87 28.97 29.61
CA GLN A 697 7.37 30.04 30.48
C GLN A 697 7.34 29.65 31.95
N HIS A 698 6.36 28.88 32.40
CA HIS A 698 6.28 28.37 33.78
C HIS A 698 7.11 27.09 34.06
N GLN A 699 7.75 26.46 33.07
CA GLN A 699 8.65 25.32 33.34
C GLN A 699 9.89 25.74 34.16
N ASP A 700 10.35 24.82 35.01
CA ASP A 700 11.58 24.95 35.78
C ASP A 700 12.79 25.24 34.87
N PRO A 701 13.69 26.19 35.22
CA PRO A 701 14.92 26.45 34.47
C PRO A 701 15.77 25.20 34.17
N ILE A 702 15.76 24.18 35.03
CA ILE A 702 16.45 22.90 34.84
C ILE A 702 15.82 22.11 33.68
N LEU A 703 14.49 22.09 33.58
CA LEU A 703 13.78 21.42 32.48
C LEU A 703 14.05 22.13 31.15
N LYS A 704 13.99 23.46 31.12
CA LYS A 704 14.36 24.29 29.95
C LYS A 704 15.81 24.05 29.51
N ALA A 705 16.74 24.04 30.46
CA ALA A 705 18.15 23.75 30.18
C ALA A 705 18.36 22.33 29.65
N SER A 706 17.65 21.34 30.20
CA SER A 706 17.67 19.96 29.72
C SER A 706 17.15 19.84 28.27
N ALA A 707 15.98 20.42 27.99
CA ALA A 707 15.39 20.45 26.65
C ALA A 707 16.34 21.13 25.63
N TRP A 708 16.92 22.28 25.98
CA TRP A 708 17.90 22.97 25.14
C TRP A 708 19.16 22.12 24.88
N VAL A 709 19.68 21.42 25.89
CA VAL A 709 20.81 20.48 25.71
C VAL A 709 20.43 19.32 24.78
N GLN A 710 19.26 18.71 24.96
CA GLN A 710 18.77 17.62 24.12
C GLN A 710 18.58 18.07 22.66
N ALA A 711 17.92 19.22 22.42
CA ALA A 711 17.74 19.80 21.10
C ALA A 711 19.09 20.09 20.42
N LYS A 712 20.07 20.61 21.17
CA LYS A 712 21.42 20.92 20.69
C LYS A 712 22.24 19.67 20.37
N LEU A 713 22.13 18.61 21.16
CA LEU A 713 22.75 17.31 20.87
C LEU A 713 22.13 16.67 19.62
N GLY A 714 20.80 16.59 19.54
CA GLY A 714 20.08 16.07 18.37
C GLY A 714 20.30 16.92 17.10
N ALA A 715 20.63 18.21 17.22
CA ALA A 715 21.10 19.03 16.10
C ALA A 715 22.52 18.65 15.65
N GLN A 716 23.44 18.41 16.60
CA GLN A 716 24.81 17.94 16.29
C GLN A 716 24.81 16.54 15.67
N GLU A 717 23.95 15.63 16.13
CA GLU A 717 23.82 14.28 15.56
C GLU A 717 23.24 14.32 14.14
N ARG A 718 22.17 15.10 13.91
CA ARG A 718 21.64 15.32 12.55
C ARG A 718 22.69 15.97 11.62
N ALA A 719 23.53 16.88 12.12
CA ALA A 719 24.65 17.43 11.37
C ALA A 719 25.73 16.38 11.05
N ARG A 720 26.09 15.52 12.02
CA ARG A 720 27.02 14.38 11.81
C ARG A 720 26.48 13.39 10.78
N HIS A 721 25.20 13.02 10.86
CA HIS A 721 24.56 12.12 9.88
C HIS A 721 24.52 12.73 8.47
N LYS A 722 24.16 14.01 8.32
CA LYS A 722 24.23 14.71 7.02
C LYS A 722 25.66 14.72 6.47
N LEU A 723 26.66 14.98 7.31
CA LEU A 723 28.07 15.00 6.91
C LEU A 723 28.62 13.60 6.58
N ALA A 724 28.12 12.55 7.25
CA ALA A 724 28.44 11.17 6.93
C ALA A 724 27.81 10.74 5.59
N ALA A 725 26.51 10.99 5.39
CA ALA A 725 25.82 10.69 4.13
C ALA A 725 26.46 11.44 2.94
N TRP A 726 26.83 12.71 3.14
CA TRP A 726 27.57 13.49 2.14
C TRP A 726 28.95 12.89 1.83
N ARG A 727 29.70 12.42 2.84
CA ARG A 727 30.97 11.69 2.61
C ARG A 727 30.76 10.41 1.81
N THR A 728 29.76 9.60 2.15
CA THR A 728 29.43 8.38 1.40
C THR A 728 29.07 8.70 -0.06
N TYR A 729 28.28 9.76 -0.29
CA TYR A 729 27.93 10.23 -1.64
C TYR A 729 29.14 10.70 -2.45
N VAL A 730 30.09 11.41 -1.80
CA VAL A 730 31.34 11.87 -2.43
C VAL A 730 32.33 10.73 -2.66
N GLN A 731 32.28 9.65 -1.86
CA GLN A 731 33.10 8.45 -2.04
C GLN A 731 32.49 7.41 -3.01
N GLY A 732 31.21 7.57 -3.37
CA GLY A 732 30.51 6.76 -4.38
C GLY A 732 30.48 7.41 -5.78
N ARG A 733 31.32 8.41 -6.03
CA ARG A 733 31.49 9.15 -7.29
C ARG A 733 32.96 9.18 -7.70
#